data_AF-A0AAN6ZZW9-F1
#
_entry.id   AF-A0AAN6ZZW9-F1
#
_cell.length_a   1.000
_cell.length_b   1.000
_cell.length_c   1.000
_cell.angle_alpha   90.00
_cell.angle_beta   90.00
_cell.angle_gamma   90.00
#
_symmetry.space_group_name_H-M   'P 1'
#
loop_
_entity.id
_entity.type
_entity.pdbx_description
1 polymer ?
#
loop_
_entity_poly.entity_id
_entity_poly.type
_entity_poly.pdbx_seq_one_letter_code
_entity_poly.pdbx_strand_id
1 'polypeptide(L)'
;MFRVAALLLQLTLWVATVHAFFPFIPDGHCDPTQHCGSSGPGSKRGAKVDPIAEAAARFTRKFGKWRSSPASELDKRKNTYMVSEPAVPTAPDSAGIYQYGPDYSYFIKVQVGAAQQPFYMLLDTGAANTWLMGSNCKSDACRIHSTFDPSSSKSWRTETKPFSLQYGTGDLTGIVGQDTSSFAGLTHDLSFGLANYTHDDFKHFAFDGILGLAMSSSVTGTFLQTLKAKKLLSSLVVGMSLNRDSDGPNDGQVTFGGVDRAKYEGEIAYTDVQSPQKENGEWAITMDGLSVNGKSAGVGKKLAYIDTGTSFMFAPPDDLAALFKLIPGSRSFENNGYVEYEVPCDTTTPIHLSFSGVEYEMSAQDWLAKRDGTKCVSTIYGFDLNNGTWLVGDTFLKNVYSCSGDDDDWLCGCTDAGQRRRPVGERLNNSNTEEGVGLLTADPASDDDGDDDGSGIIIAHPGSTSSSSTTSNSPDSSLSHHNPRSAPRTPNRVRFDLRPTFVEDHHHHHHHDNGHENDNPYPRESFDTEDSSSSASQSHHHHHQNIPLLTGIEAPSVTLATGDDYDHTSDAEAWQSAERARPKSSLPSAFMNMANSIIGAGIIGQPYAFRQAGLLAGTVLLVVLTVVVDWTIRLIVVNSKLSGATSFQGTVEKCFGRTGLVAISVAQWAFAFGGMVAFGVIVGDSIPSVLRAVWPGLREMPVVGLLADRRVVIVVFTMGISYPLALYRDIAKLAKASTLALVSMAVIVVTVVVQGAIVPAEERGSLKDWRLLVINDGIFQAIGVISFAFVCHHNSLLIYGSLEKPTIDRFSRVTHISTGVSMVACLLMALSGFLTFGDKTQGNVLNNFPADNTMVNLARLCFGLNMLTTLPLEAFVCREVMLNYYFPGEPFNMNLHLIFSTSLVFSAMVLSLLTCDLGTVFDLVGGTSAAAMAYILPPLCYIKLTTRSWKTYVAWAVAAFGCTVMVMSMLQAIGKMIKGEGDTRQCY
;
A
#
# COMPACT_ATOMS: atom_id res chain seq x y z
N MET A 1 -13.54 -45.21 -11.40
CA MET A 1 -14.42 -44.02 -11.51
C MET A 1 -13.93 -42.86 -10.63
N PHE A 2 -14.01 -42.90 -9.29
CA PHE A 2 -13.74 -41.70 -8.46
C PHE A 2 -12.40 -40.96 -8.73
N ARG A 3 -11.27 -41.68 -8.86
CA ARG A 3 -9.98 -41.07 -9.26
C ARG A 3 -10.04 -40.39 -10.64
N VAL A 4 -10.78 -40.95 -11.59
CA VAL A 4 -11.02 -40.37 -12.92
C VAL A 4 -11.92 -39.15 -12.84
N ALA A 5 -12.93 -39.14 -11.97
CA ALA A 5 -13.80 -37.97 -11.77
C ALA A 5 -13.04 -36.78 -11.18
N ALA A 6 -12.19 -37.01 -10.17
CA ALA A 6 -11.34 -35.96 -9.60
C ALA A 6 -10.34 -35.40 -10.63
N LEU A 7 -9.70 -36.27 -11.42
CA LEU A 7 -8.72 -35.84 -12.43
C LEU A 7 -9.39 -35.26 -13.68
N LEU A 8 -10.63 -35.64 -14.02
CA LEU A 8 -11.47 -34.94 -15.01
C LEU A 8 -11.87 -33.54 -14.53
N LEU A 9 -12.20 -33.37 -13.25
CA LEU A 9 -12.48 -32.06 -12.66
C LEU A 9 -11.23 -31.16 -12.68
N GLN A 10 -10.04 -31.73 -12.41
CA GLN A 10 -8.78 -31.03 -12.62
C GLN A 10 -8.57 -30.71 -14.10
N LEU A 11 -8.76 -31.66 -15.03
CA LEU A 11 -8.58 -31.45 -16.47
C LEU A 11 -9.48 -30.34 -17.02
N THR A 12 -10.76 -30.24 -16.63
CA THR A 12 -11.63 -29.15 -17.08
C THR A 12 -11.21 -27.79 -16.52
N LEU A 13 -10.74 -27.74 -15.26
CA LEU A 13 -10.17 -26.52 -14.67
C LEU A 13 -8.83 -26.14 -15.34
N TRP A 14 -7.96 -27.10 -15.66
CA TRP A 14 -6.69 -26.85 -16.36
C TRP A 14 -6.91 -26.45 -17.83
N VAL A 15 -7.91 -27.00 -18.53
CA VAL A 15 -8.29 -26.54 -19.88
C VAL A 15 -8.73 -25.07 -19.87
N ALA A 16 -9.41 -24.61 -18.82
CA ALA A 16 -9.71 -23.18 -18.66
C ALA A 16 -8.44 -22.32 -18.49
N THR A 17 -7.40 -22.84 -17.84
CA THR A 17 -6.10 -22.14 -17.77
C THR A 17 -5.36 -22.16 -19.12
N VAL A 18 -5.41 -23.26 -19.88
CA VAL A 18 -4.78 -23.34 -21.22
C VAL A 18 -5.46 -22.38 -22.21
N HIS A 19 -6.79 -22.25 -22.16
CA HIS A 19 -7.50 -21.24 -22.94
C HIS A 19 -7.18 -19.79 -22.55
N ALA A 20 -6.67 -19.54 -21.33
CA ALA A 20 -6.20 -18.22 -20.92
C ALA A 20 -4.86 -17.81 -21.56
N PHE A 21 -4.13 -18.74 -22.20
CA PHE A 21 -2.81 -18.52 -22.79
C PHE A 21 -2.81 -18.39 -24.33
N PHE A 22 -3.97 -18.49 -24.99
CA PHE A 22 -4.11 -18.05 -26.38
C PHE A 22 -4.40 -16.53 -26.43
N PRO A 23 -3.92 -15.80 -27.45
CA PRO A 23 -4.22 -14.38 -27.59
C PRO A 23 -5.72 -14.20 -27.90
N PHE A 24 -6.46 -13.66 -26.93
CA PHE A 24 -7.81 -13.15 -27.16
C PHE A 24 -7.74 -11.97 -28.14
N ILE A 25 -8.10 -12.23 -29.40
CA ILE A 25 -8.39 -11.19 -30.38
C ILE A 25 -9.71 -10.54 -29.93
N PRO A 26 -9.76 -9.22 -29.67
CA PRO A 26 -11.01 -8.59 -29.30
C PRO A 26 -11.94 -8.48 -30.51
N ASP A 27 -13.08 -9.17 -30.45
CA ASP A 27 -14.20 -8.95 -31.37
C ASP A 27 -14.71 -7.51 -31.21
N GLY A 28 -14.23 -6.61 -32.07
CA GLY A 28 -14.40 -5.16 -31.92
C GLY A 28 -14.18 -4.35 -33.20
N HIS A 29 -14.24 -4.98 -34.38
CA HIS A 29 -14.30 -4.25 -35.65
C HIS A 29 -15.72 -3.72 -35.88
N CYS A 30 -15.94 -2.43 -35.59
CA CYS A 30 -17.09 -1.70 -36.13
C CYS A 30 -16.85 -1.41 -37.61
N ASP A 31 -17.72 -1.94 -38.47
CA ASP A 31 -17.79 -1.58 -39.89
C ASP A 31 -18.26 -0.12 -40.05
N PRO A 32 -17.65 0.75 -40.89
CA PRO A 32 -17.84 2.20 -40.79
C PRO A 32 -19.22 2.77 -41.15
N THR A 33 -20.22 1.95 -41.49
CA THR A 33 -21.41 2.38 -42.24
C THR A 33 -22.79 2.15 -41.60
N GLN A 34 -22.92 1.64 -40.37
CA GLN A 34 -24.23 1.53 -39.70
C GLN A 34 -24.23 1.97 -38.21
N HIS A 35 -25.37 2.51 -37.76
CA HIS A 35 -25.58 2.98 -36.39
C HIS A 35 -25.82 1.82 -35.40
N CYS A 36 -25.06 1.77 -34.30
CA CYS A 36 -25.42 0.97 -33.13
C CYS A 36 -26.18 1.83 -32.10
N GLY A 37 -27.47 1.53 -31.91
CA GLY A 37 -28.30 2.16 -30.89
C GLY A 37 -28.03 1.63 -29.47
N SER A 38 -28.34 2.43 -28.45
CA SER A 38 -28.07 2.12 -27.05
C SER A 38 -29.05 1.10 -26.45
N SER A 39 -28.53 0.07 -25.77
CA SER A 39 -29.30 -0.74 -24.81
C SER A 39 -28.43 -1.19 -23.62
N GLY A 40 -28.87 -0.88 -22.40
CA GLY A 40 -28.42 -1.56 -21.17
C GLY A 40 -29.33 -2.75 -20.84
N PRO A 41 -29.31 -3.34 -19.62
CA PRO A 41 -28.70 -2.81 -18.38
C PRO A 41 -27.85 -3.83 -17.57
N GLY A 42 -27.24 -3.38 -16.45
CA GLY A 42 -26.73 -4.28 -15.40
C GLY A 42 -25.60 -3.70 -14.53
N SER A 43 -25.91 -3.25 -13.31
CA SER A 43 -24.93 -2.58 -12.42
C SER A 43 -24.52 -3.42 -11.19
N LYS A 44 -23.21 -3.64 -11.02
CA LYS A 44 -22.48 -3.94 -9.76
C LYS A 44 -21.09 -3.32 -9.91
N ARG A 45 -20.65 -2.35 -9.09
CA ARG A 45 -20.25 -2.43 -7.67
C ARG A 45 -19.16 -3.49 -7.42
N GLY A 46 -17.96 -3.14 -6.95
CA GLY A 46 -17.42 -1.79 -6.73
C GLY A 46 -15.93 -1.83 -6.36
N ALA A 47 -15.20 -0.75 -6.64
CA ALA A 47 -13.83 -0.54 -6.17
C ALA A 47 -13.84 0.24 -4.85
N LYS A 48 -12.83 0.04 -4.00
CA LYS A 48 -12.51 1.01 -2.95
C LYS A 48 -11.74 2.16 -3.60
N VAL A 49 -12.39 3.31 -3.70
CA VAL A 49 -11.76 4.60 -4.02
C VAL A 49 -11.07 5.10 -2.74
N ASP A 50 -10.12 6.03 -2.86
CA ASP A 50 -9.60 6.74 -1.68
C ASP A 50 -10.78 7.40 -0.94
N PRO A 51 -10.93 7.26 0.40
CA PRO A 51 -12.07 7.86 1.09
C PRO A 51 -12.19 9.38 0.91
N ILE A 52 -11.08 10.12 0.74
CA ILE A 52 -11.09 11.58 0.49
C ILE A 52 -11.66 11.83 -0.91
N ALA A 53 -11.09 11.16 -1.92
CA ALA A 53 -11.53 11.29 -3.31
C ALA A 53 -12.97 10.78 -3.50
N GLU A 54 -13.39 9.71 -2.82
CA GLU A 54 -14.77 9.23 -2.88
C GLU A 54 -15.74 10.19 -2.20
N ALA A 55 -15.36 10.83 -1.08
CA ALA A 55 -16.17 11.87 -0.47
C ALA A 55 -16.38 13.04 -1.45
N ALA A 56 -15.30 13.62 -1.97
CA ALA A 56 -15.34 14.68 -2.96
C ALA A 56 -16.20 14.28 -4.18
N ALA A 57 -15.85 13.17 -4.85
CA ALA A 57 -16.54 12.66 -6.02
C ALA A 57 -17.99 12.21 -5.77
N ARG A 58 -18.40 12.00 -4.51
CA ARG A 58 -19.79 11.71 -4.10
C ARG A 58 -20.57 13.01 -3.80
N PHE A 59 -19.91 14.07 -3.32
CA PHE A 59 -20.52 15.38 -3.06
C PHE A 59 -20.69 16.25 -4.32
N THR A 60 -19.69 16.34 -5.22
CA THR A 60 -19.84 17.02 -6.53
C THR A 60 -21.07 16.49 -7.29
N ARG A 61 -21.26 15.17 -7.20
CA ARG A 61 -22.35 14.40 -7.84
C ARG A 61 -23.74 14.59 -7.19
N LYS A 62 -23.78 15.20 -6.01
CA LYS A 62 -24.98 15.37 -5.17
C LYS A 62 -25.52 16.80 -5.22
N PHE A 63 -24.62 17.78 -5.29
CA PHE A 63 -24.97 19.20 -5.24
C PHE A 63 -24.98 19.89 -6.61
N GLY A 64 -24.28 19.33 -7.63
CA GLY A 64 -24.21 19.90 -8.98
C GLY A 64 -25.54 19.86 -9.76
N LYS A 65 -26.36 20.91 -9.63
CA LYS A 65 -27.52 21.22 -10.49
C LYS A 65 -27.64 22.72 -10.77
N TRP A 66 -28.35 23.03 -11.86
CA TRP A 66 -28.73 24.36 -12.37
C TRP A 66 -27.72 24.99 -13.37
N ARG A 67 -27.94 26.24 -13.81
CA ARG A 67 -27.61 26.80 -15.17
C ARG A 67 -26.69 28.05 -15.09
N SER A 68 -25.93 28.49 -16.11
CA SER A 68 -25.62 27.95 -17.46
C SER A 68 -24.45 28.69 -18.17
N SER A 69 -23.86 28.05 -19.18
CA SER A 69 -22.97 28.48 -20.30
C SER A 69 -22.99 29.95 -20.80
N PRO A 70 -21.98 30.40 -21.63
CA PRO A 70 -20.67 29.80 -21.96
C PRO A 70 -19.44 30.77 -21.92
N ALA A 71 -18.24 30.22 -21.68
CA ALA A 71 -16.94 30.86 -22.00
C ALA A 71 -16.18 30.07 -23.08
N SER A 72 -15.24 30.70 -23.80
CA SER A 72 -14.75 30.22 -25.11
C SER A 72 -13.42 29.46 -25.10
N GLU A 73 -13.36 28.44 -25.97
CA GLU A 73 -12.22 27.66 -26.48
C GLU A 73 -11.07 27.27 -25.52
N LEU A 74 -11.23 26.08 -24.95
CA LEU A 74 -10.14 25.17 -24.57
C LEU A 74 -10.43 23.82 -25.27
N ASP A 75 -9.71 23.50 -26.36
CA ASP A 75 -10.13 22.57 -27.43
C ASP A 75 -10.65 21.17 -27.01
N LYS A 76 -10.15 20.60 -25.92
CA LYS A 76 -10.59 19.28 -25.44
C LYS A 76 -11.90 19.32 -24.64
N ARG A 77 -12.31 20.50 -24.16
CA ARG A 77 -13.38 20.65 -23.18
C ARG A 77 -14.75 20.72 -23.84
N LYS A 78 -15.36 19.55 -24.08
CA LYS A 78 -16.78 19.45 -24.51
C LYS A 78 -17.78 19.71 -23.37
N ASN A 79 -17.62 20.86 -22.73
CA ASN A 79 -18.62 21.61 -21.96
C ASN A 79 -19.37 20.83 -20.85
N THR A 80 -18.63 20.12 -20.00
CA THR A 80 -19.16 19.40 -18.82
C THR A 80 -18.98 20.10 -17.48
N TYR A 81 -18.13 21.14 -17.41
CA TYR A 81 -17.80 21.86 -16.16
C TYR A 81 -18.31 23.30 -16.25
N MET A 82 -19.05 23.75 -15.23
CA MET A 82 -19.44 25.16 -15.10
C MET A 82 -18.39 25.89 -14.28
N VAL A 83 -17.70 26.83 -14.91
CA VAL A 83 -16.64 27.64 -14.30
C VAL A 83 -17.09 29.08 -14.27
N SER A 84 -17.05 29.69 -13.08
CA SER A 84 -17.28 31.12 -12.89
C SER A 84 -16.02 31.88 -13.28
N GLU A 85 -16.12 32.77 -14.27
CA GLU A 85 -15.01 33.64 -14.66
C GLU A 85 -14.95 34.85 -13.71
N PRO A 86 -13.76 35.20 -13.19
CA PRO A 86 -13.57 36.32 -12.28
C PRO A 86 -13.57 37.66 -13.03
N ALA A 87 -13.84 38.74 -12.29
CA ALA A 87 -13.50 40.09 -12.69
C ALA A 87 -12.00 40.20 -13.05
N VAL A 88 -11.66 41.10 -13.97
CA VAL A 88 -10.27 41.36 -14.34
C VAL A 88 -9.62 42.22 -13.24
N PRO A 89 -8.53 41.77 -12.59
CA PRO A 89 -7.85 42.57 -11.58
C PRO A 89 -7.31 43.89 -12.14
N THR A 90 -7.35 44.94 -11.32
CA THR A 90 -6.74 46.24 -11.60
C THR A 90 -5.38 46.42 -10.91
N ALA A 91 -5.08 45.59 -9.91
CA ALA A 91 -3.80 45.57 -9.21
C ALA A 91 -2.67 44.97 -10.10
N PRO A 92 -1.42 45.45 -9.96
CA PRO A 92 -0.26 44.89 -10.65
C PRO A 92 0.07 43.50 -10.11
N ASP A 93 0.66 42.66 -10.97
CA ASP A 93 1.10 41.29 -10.65
C ASP A 93 -0.03 40.39 -10.08
N SER A 94 -1.29 40.71 -10.43
CA SER A 94 -2.50 39.99 -10.02
C SER A 94 -3.15 39.17 -11.14
N ALA A 95 -3.77 38.04 -10.78
CA ALA A 95 -4.62 37.24 -11.65
C ALA A 95 -5.98 36.96 -10.99
N GLY A 96 -7.05 37.04 -11.77
CA GLY A 96 -8.38 36.66 -11.32
C GLY A 96 -8.47 35.14 -11.13
N ILE A 97 -9.10 34.72 -10.04
CA ILE A 97 -9.26 33.32 -9.65
C ILE A 97 -10.56 32.77 -10.24
N TYR A 98 -10.42 31.85 -11.18
CA TYR A 98 -11.51 31.06 -11.73
C TYR A 98 -11.96 30.00 -10.72
N GLN A 99 -13.27 29.75 -10.69
CA GLN A 99 -13.91 28.92 -9.67
C GLN A 99 -14.76 27.83 -10.34
N TYR A 100 -14.61 26.56 -9.95
CA TYR A 100 -15.44 25.47 -10.48
C TYR A 100 -16.53 25.05 -9.49
N GLY A 101 -17.78 25.12 -9.94
CA GLY A 101 -18.97 24.88 -9.11
C GLY A 101 -19.08 25.87 -7.94
N PRO A 102 -20.10 25.69 -7.08
CA PRO A 102 -20.20 26.45 -5.83
C PRO A 102 -19.08 26.03 -4.88
N ASP A 103 -18.05 26.86 -4.81
CA ASP A 103 -16.96 26.79 -3.82
C ASP A 103 -16.15 25.47 -3.74
N TYR A 104 -15.88 24.77 -4.87
CA TYR A 104 -15.11 23.50 -4.83
C TYR A 104 -13.62 23.58 -5.19
N SER A 105 -13.19 24.51 -6.02
CA SER A 105 -11.77 24.64 -6.38
C SER A 105 -11.47 25.97 -7.08
N TYR A 106 -10.29 26.50 -6.79
CA TYR A 106 -9.85 27.84 -7.16
C TYR A 106 -8.55 27.79 -7.98
N PHE A 107 -8.59 28.28 -9.22
CA PHE A 107 -7.51 28.11 -10.20
C PHE A 107 -7.34 29.36 -11.08
N ILE A 108 -6.17 29.50 -11.71
CA ILE A 108 -5.88 30.62 -12.63
C ILE A 108 -5.63 30.14 -14.06
N LYS A 109 -5.85 31.03 -15.03
CA LYS A 109 -5.38 30.87 -16.41
C LYS A 109 -3.86 31.12 -16.44
N VAL A 110 -3.08 30.08 -16.73
CA VAL A 110 -1.64 30.17 -17.01
C VAL A 110 -1.42 29.87 -18.49
N GLN A 111 -0.73 30.76 -19.19
CA GLN A 111 -0.29 30.55 -20.57
C GLN A 111 1.03 29.80 -20.56
N VAL A 112 1.18 28.75 -21.37
CA VAL A 112 2.40 27.91 -21.41
C VAL A 112 2.85 27.67 -22.84
N GLY A 113 4.17 27.67 -23.04
CA GLY A 113 4.83 27.40 -24.31
C GLY A 113 4.97 28.63 -25.22
N ALA A 114 5.77 28.47 -26.29
CA ALA A 114 5.98 29.51 -27.31
C ALA A 114 4.69 29.97 -28.01
N ALA A 115 3.64 29.14 -27.98
CA ALA A 115 2.32 29.45 -28.52
C ALA A 115 1.38 30.16 -27.53
N GLN A 116 1.80 30.30 -26.26
CA GLN A 116 0.97 30.83 -25.15
C GLN A 116 -0.38 30.11 -25.07
N GLN A 117 -0.33 28.78 -24.91
CA GLN A 117 -1.51 27.93 -24.77
C GLN A 117 -2.09 28.06 -23.35
N PRO A 118 -3.39 28.38 -23.18
CA PRO A 118 -3.99 28.52 -21.86
C PRO A 118 -4.28 27.17 -21.21
N PHE A 119 -4.03 27.11 -19.90
CA PHE A 119 -4.40 26.01 -19.00
C PHE A 119 -5.01 26.56 -17.72
N TYR A 120 -5.92 25.81 -17.10
CA TYR A 120 -6.39 26.09 -15.75
C TYR A 120 -5.51 25.37 -14.75
N MET A 121 -4.89 26.11 -13.83
CA MET A 121 -3.96 25.60 -12.82
C MET A 121 -4.50 25.85 -11.42
N LEU A 122 -4.73 24.79 -10.64
CA LEU A 122 -5.12 24.87 -9.23
C LEU A 122 -4.08 25.70 -8.45
N LEU A 123 -4.54 26.65 -7.64
CA LEU A 123 -3.70 27.35 -6.67
C LEU A 123 -3.59 26.48 -5.41
N ASP A 124 -2.43 25.86 -5.17
CA ASP A 124 -2.29 24.79 -4.18
C ASP A 124 -1.16 25.14 -3.19
N THR A 125 -1.51 25.58 -1.98
CA THR A 125 -0.56 25.84 -0.90
C THR A 125 -0.13 24.59 -0.12
N GLY A 126 -0.78 23.44 -0.31
CA GLY A 126 -0.30 22.15 0.18
C GLY A 126 0.84 21.57 -0.67
N ALA A 127 0.89 21.86 -1.97
CA ALA A 127 1.82 21.28 -2.92
C ALA A 127 3.00 22.18 -3.30
N ALA A 128 4.19 21.59 -3.39
CA ALA A 128 5.41 22.26 -3.86
C ALA A 128 5.76 21.99 -5.34
N ASN A 129 5.01 21.09 -6.00
CA ASN A 129 5.30 20.62 -7.35
C ASN A 129 4.26 21.15 -8.33
N THR A 130 4.70 21.82 -9.39
CA THR A 130 3.84 22.37 -10.45
C THR A 130 3.79 21.40 -11.63
N TRP A 131 2.61 21.02 -12.12
CA TRP A 131 2.48 20.03 -13.19
C TRP A 131 1.26 20.23 -14.10
N LEU A 132 1.35 19.69 -15.31
CA LEU A 132 0.32 19.73 -16.37
C LEU A 132 0.12 18.35 -17.00
N MET A 133 -1.10 18.06 -17.49
CA MET A 133 -1.36 16.86 -18.29
C MET A 133 -0.71 16.94 -19.68
N GLY A 134 0.07 15.93 -20.07
CA GLY A 134 0.77 15.88 -21.35
C GLY A 134 -0.05 15.27 -22.50
N SER A 135 0.24 15.68 -23.74
CA SER A 135 -0.44 15.15 -24.94
C SER A 135 -0.19 13.66 -25.16
N ASN A 136 0.91 13.13 -24.63
CA ASN A 136 1.24 11.70 -24.58
C ASN A 136 0.36 10.92 -23.59
N CYS A 137 -0.27 11.57 -22.61
CA CYS A 137 -1.11 10.94 -21.60
C CYS A 137 -2.37 10.32 -22.22
N LYS A 138 -2.79 9.16 -21.69
CA LYS A 138 -3.93 8.36 -22.21
C LYS A 138 -4.93 7.92 -21.13
N SER A 139 -4.75 8.32 -19.88
CA SER A 139 -5.77 8.22 -18.83
C SER A 139 -7.02 9.00 -19.24
N ASP A 140 -8.17 8.69 -18.65
CA ASP A 140 -9.42 9.36 -19.01
C ASP A 140 -9.44 10.84 -18.59
N ALA A 141 -8.79 11.21 -17.49
CA ALA A 141 -8.63 12.61 -17.09
C ALA A 141 -7.92 13.43 -18.19
N CYS A 142 -6.83 12.90 -18.76
CA CYS A 142 -6.10 13.51 -19.88
C CYS A 142 -6.84 13.50 -21.24
N ARG A 143 -7.98 12.81 -21.33
CA ARG A 143 -8.84 12.81 -22.53
C ARG A 143 -9.85 13.96 -22.52
N ILE A 144 -10.23 14.45 -21.33
CA ILE A 144 -11.27 15.49 -21.16
C ILE A 144 -10.70 16.86 -20.76
N HIS A 145 -9.53 16.90 -20.12
CA HIS A 145 -8.76 18.12 -19.84
C HIS A 145 -7.91 18.55 -21.03
N SER A 146 -7.54 19.83 -21.07
CA SER A 146 -6.51 20.34 -21.98
C SER A 146 -5.19 19.61 -21.72
N THR A 147 -4.35 19.45 -22.75
CA THR A 147 -3.03 18.82 -22.58
C THR A 147 -1.96 19.58 -23.34
N PHE A 148 -0.81 19.75 -22.70
CA PHE A 148 0.36 20.37 -23.30
C PHE A 148 1.11 19.40 -24.21
N ASP A 149 1.54 19.84 -25.39
CA ASP A 149 2.35 19.06 -26.32
C ASP A 149 3.76 19.66 -26.46
N PRO A 150 4.81 19.03 -25.90
CA PRO A 150 6.19 19.49 -26.05
C PRO A 150 6.67 19.66 -27.50
N SER A 151 6.07 18.94 -28.46
CA SER A 151 6.47 19.03 -29.86
C SER A 151 5.89 20.25 -30.59
N SER A 152 4.89 20.92 -30.03
CA SER A 152 4.34 22.17 -30.58
C SER A 152 5.07 23.43 -30.09
N SER A 153 5.73 23.37 -28.93
CA SER A 153 6.42 24.50 -28.32
C SER A 153 7.90 24.56 -28.72
N LYS A 154 8.31 25.68 -29.30
CA LYS A 154 9.72 25.95 -29.69
C LYS A 154 10.63 26.33 -28.51
N SER A 155 10.06 26.64 -27.36
CA SER A 155 10.77 27.02 -26.13
C SER A 155 10.87 25.87 -25.12
N TRP A 156 10.25 24.71 -25.40
CA TRP A 156 10.33 23.53 -24.55
C TRP A 156 11.76 22.99 -24.40
N ARG A 157 12.17 22.74 -23.16
CA ARG A 157 13.44 22.14 -22.77
C ARG A 157 13.17 20.88 -21.96
N THR A 158 13.52 19.71 -22.49
CA THR A 158 13.30 18.44 -21.80
C THR A 158 14.40 18.21 -20.75
N GLU A 159 14.03 18.15 -19.46
CA GLU A 159 14.97 17.75 -18.39
C GLU A 159 15.02 16.23 -18.16
N THR A 160 14.05 15.48 -18.72
CA THR A 160 13.88 14.01 -18.70
C THR A 160 13.86 13.30 -17.34
N LYS A 161 14.10 14.01 -16.22
CA LYS A 161 13.92 13.52 -14.85
C LYS A 161 12.51 12.91 -14.70
N PRO A 162 12.38 11.60 -14.41
CA PRO A 162 11.07 11.01 -14.14
C PRO A 162 10.56 11.52 -12.78
N PHE A 163 9.25 11.80 -12.69
CA PHE A 163 8.62 12.16 -11.44
C PHE A 163 7.32 11.37 -11.22
N SER A 164 6.98 11.18 -9.95
CA SER A 164 5.79 10.47 -9.47
C SER A 164 5.30 11.21 -8.24
N LEU A 165 4.03 11.59 -8.22
CA LEU A 165 3.40 12.29 -7.09
C LEU A 165 2.14 11.55 -6.66
N GLN A 166 1.80 11.66 -5.39
CA GLN A 166 0.55 11.16 -4.83
C GLN A 166 -0.08 12.28 -4.00
N TYR A 167 -1.30 12.66 -4.37
CA TYR A 167 -2.16 13.61 -3.68
C TYR A 167 -3.27 12.84 -2.94
N GLY A 168 -4.02 13.49 -2.04
CA GLY A 168 -5.25 12.93 -1.45
C GLY A 168 -6.35 12.61 -2.49
N THR A 169 -6.19 13.11 -3.71
CA THR A 169 -7.06 12.86 -4.88
C THR A 169 -6.48 11.80 -5.84
N GLY A 170 -5.37 11.14 -5.49
CA GLY A 170 -4.75 10.08 -6.28
C GLY A 170 -3.36 10.41 -6.85
N ASP A 171 -2.83 9.50 -7.65
CA ASP A 171 -1.46 9.53 -8.15
C ASP A 171 -1.32 10.04 -9.60
N LEU A 172 -0.09 10.44 -9.95
CA LEU A 172 0.31 10.77 -11.31
C LEU A 172 1.79 10.49 -11.53
N THR A 173 2.17 10.25 -12.79
CA THR A 173 3.57 10.05 -13.20
C THR A 173 3.88 10.77 -14.50
N GLY A 174 5.15 11.12 -14.72
CA GLY A 174 5.56 11.87 -15.89
C GLY A 174 7.06 12.16 -15.96
N ILE A 175 7.42 13.20 -16.71
CA ILE A 175 8.78 13.75 -16.78
C ILE A 175 8.80 15.24 -16.43
N VAL A 176 9.88 15.74 -15.84
CA VAL A 176 10.11 17.18 -15.69
C VAL A 176 10.65 17.75 -17.00
N GLY A 177 10.21 18.97 -17.33
CA GLY A 177 10.84 19.83 -18.32
C GLY A 177 10.56 21.29 -17.99
N GLN A 178 10.98 22.19 -18.87
CA GLN A 178 10.88 23.63 -18.68
C GLN A 178 10.36 24.29 -19.96
N ASP A 179 9.48 25.28 -19.81
CA ASP A 179 9.00 26.09 -20.91
C ASP A 179 8.64 27.51 -20.44
N THR A 180 8.51 28.44 -21.37
CA THR A 180 8.05 29.80 -21.09
C THR A 180 6.60 29.78 -20.61
N SER A 181 6.34 30.42 -19.47
CA SER A 181 5.03 30.58 -18.85
C SER A 181 4.66 32.06 -18.72
N SER A 182 3.37 32.38 -18.73
CA SER A 182 2.86 33.72 -18.45
C SER A 182 1.55 33.68 -17.66
N PHE A 183 1.46 34.51 -16.61
CA PHE A 183 0.32 34.62 -15.71
C PHE A 183 0.43 35.96 -14.96
N ALA A 184 -0.68 36.55 -14.54
CA ALA A 184 -0.70 37.78 -13.73
C ALA A 184 0.11 39.00 -14.30
N GLY A 185 0.42 39.02 -15.61
CA GLY A 185 1.32 40.00 -16.23
C GLY A 185 2.81 39.65 -16.19
N LEU A 186 3.20 38.66 -15.38
CA LEU A 186 4.56 38.11 -15.29
C LEU A 186 4.79 37.06 -16.40
N THR A 187 6.01 37.00 -16.92
CA THR A 187 6.41 36.00 -17.95
C THR A 187 7.82 35.46 -17.67
N HIS A 188 7.96 34.14 -17.53
CA HIS A 188 9.27 33.50 -17.29
C HIS A 188 9.30 32.01 -17.65
N ASP A 189 10.50 31.49 -17.91
CA ASP A 189 10.75 30.04 -18.06
C ASP A 189 10.52 29.32 -16.72
N LEU A 190 9.51 28.44 -16.70
CA LEU A 190 9.04 27.67 -15.55
C LEU A 190 9.35 26.19 -15.76
N SER A 191 10.00 25.54 -14.79
CA SER A 191 10.12 24.09 -14.76
C SER A 191 8.85 23.47 -14.16
N PHE A 192 8.28 22.48 -14.84
CA PHE A 192 7.05 21.80 -14.42
C PHE A 192 7.05 20.32 -14.81
N GLY A 193 6.24 19.53 -14.10
CA GLY A 193 6.01 18.13 -14.37
C GLY A 193 5.01 17.95 -15.52
N LEU A 194 5.39 17.22 -16.56
CA LEU A 194 4.49 16.82 -17.65
C LEU A 194 4.00 15.40 -17.40
N ALA A 195 2.76 15.26 -16.92
CA ALA A 195 2.16 13.99 -16.57
C ALA A 195 1.81 13.15 -17.83
N ASN A 196 2.28 11.91 -17.88
CA ASN A 196 1.91 10.91 -18.90
C ASN A 196 0.86 9.90 -18.38
N TYR A 197 0.59 9.92 -17.06
CA TYR A 197 -0.53 9.27 -16.40
C TYR A 197 -1.03 10.17 -15.26
N THR A 198 -2.35 10.20 -15.07
CA THR A 198 -3.05 10.84 -13.93
C THR A 198 -4.19 9.93 -13.49
N HIS A 199 -4.46 9.89 -12.18
CA HIS A 199 -5.55 9.11 -11.61
C HIS A 199 -6.93 9.57 -12.10
N ASP A 200 -7.92 8.67 -11.99
CA ASP A 200 -9.25 8.86 -12.56
C ASP A 200 -10.10 9.91 -11.81
N ASP A 201 -9.79 10.21 -10.55
CA ASP A 201 -10.53 11.19 -9.74
C ASP A 201 -10.29 12.64 -10.18
N PHE A 202 -9.18 12.92 -10.89
CA PHE A 202 -8.98 14.21 -11.56
C PHE A 202 -10.07 14.51 -12.62
N LYS A 203 -10.89 13.53 -13.02
CA LYS A 203 -12.13 13.76 -13.82
C LYS A 203 -13.20 14.58 -13.08
N HIS A 204 -13.07 14.82 -11.77
CA HIS A 204 -14.07 15.52 -10.96
C HIS A 204 -13.80 17.02 -10.75
N PHE A 205 -12.69 17.54 -11.28
CA PHE A 205 -12.31 18.96 -11.22
C PHE A 205 -12.26 19.57 -12.63
N ALA A 206 -12.00 20.87 -12.73
CA ALA A 206 -11.94 21.62 -13.99
C ALA A 206 -10.55 22.19 -14.32
N PHE A 207 -9.51 21.85 -13.55
CA PHE A 207 -8.13 22.26 -13.78
C PHE A 207 -7.36 21.21 -14.61
N ASP A 208 -6.47 21.66 -15.49
CA ASP A 208 -5.62 20.80 -16.33
C ASP A 208 -4.29 20.43 -15.64
N GLY A 209 -4.02 21.02 -14.47
CA GLY A 209 -2.80 20.88 -13.69
C GLY A 209 -2.85 21.63 -12.36
N ILE A 210 -1.76 21.55 -11.60
CA ILE A 210 -1.60 22.21 -10.29
C ILE A 210 -0.41 23.17 -10.35
N LEU A 211 -0.56 24.36 -9.79
CA LEU A 211 0.49 25.35 -9.53
C LEU A 211 0.84 25.31 -8.05
N GLY A 212 1.97 24.67 -7.72
CA GLY A 212 2.39 24.45 -6.34
C GLY A 212 2.97 25.72 -5.71
N LEU A 213 2.35 26.17 -4.61
CA LEU A 213 2.72 27.36 -3.85
C LEU A 213 3.44 27.04 -2.52
N ALA A 214 3.59 25.76 -2.15
CA ALA A 214 4.43 25.39 -1.00
C ALA A 214 5.93 25.57 -1.30
N MET A 215 6.70 25.89 -0.27
CA MET A 215 8.16 26.14 -0.36
C MET A 215 9.00 24.88 -0.13
N SER A 216 8.35 23.73 0.08
CA SER A 216 8.97 22.45 0.45
C SER A 216 9.67 21.74 -0.71
N SER A 217 10.35 20.62 -0.41
CA SER A 217 11.20 19.89 -1.36
C SER A 217 10.45 19.43 -2.62
N SER A 218 10.73 20.09 -3.74
CA SER A 218 10.06 19.88 -5.03
C SER A 218 10.94 19.22 -6.08
N VAL A 219 10.36 18.28 -6.85
CA VAL A 219 11.03 17.60 -7.98
C VAL A 219 11.05 18.49 -9.23
N THR A 220 10.08 19.40 -9.35
CA THR A 220 9.98 20.38 -10.45
C THR A 220 10.78 21.66 -10.19
N GLY A 221 11.31 21.82 -8.97
CA GLY A 221 11.60 23.14 -8.40
C GLY A 221 10.32 23.80 -7.89
N THR A 222 10.44 24.62 -6.84
CA THR A 222 9.31 25.38 -6.30
C THR A 222 9.08 26.63 -7.14
N PHE A 223 7.82 26.96 -7.37
CA PHE A 223 7.41 28.11 -8.18
C PHE A 223 7.86 29.43 -7.55
N LEU A 224 7.64 29.59 -6.24
CA LEU A 224 7.91 30.83 -5.50
C LEU A 224 9.41 31.12 -5.37
N GLN A 225 10.26 30.11 -5.06
CA GLN A 225 11.72 30.33 -5.07
C GLN A 225 12.23 30.64 -6.49
N THR A 226 11.59 30.11 -7.54
CA THR A 226 11.93 30.46 -8.93
C THR A 226 11.67 31.95 -9.20
N LEU A 227 10.53 32.49 -8.76
CA LEU A 227 10.21 33.92 -8.88
C LEU A 227 11.18 34.82 -8.09
N LYS A 228 11.51 34.43 -6.84
CA LYS A 228 12.50 35.15 -6.01
C LYS A 228 13.91 35.10 -6.62
N ALA A 229 14.36 33.95 -7.12
CA ALA A 229 15.65 33.78 -7.78
C ALA A 229 15.76 34.59 -9.10
N LYS A 230 14.66 34.72 -9.85
CA LYS A 230 14.58 35.54 -11.08
C LYS A 230 14.39 37.04 -10.79
N LYS A 231 14.10 37.43 -9.54
CA LYS A 231 13.79 38.81 -9.11
C LYS A 231 12.62 39.43 -9.88
N LEU A 232 11.58 38.63 -10.11
CA LEU A 232 10.39 39.05 -10.85
C LEU A 232 9.32 39.72 -9.97
N LEU A 233 9.48 39.61 -8.64
CA LEU A 233 8.58 40.18 -7.65
C LEU A 233 9.33 41.18 -6.76
N SER A 234 8.60 42.18 -6.24
CA SER A 234 9.10 43.18 -5.29
C SER A 234 9.37 42.61 -3.88
N SER A 235 8.59 41.62 -3.46
CA SER A 235 8.80 40.77 -2.28
C SER A 235 8.37 39.34 -2.62
N LEU A 236 8.79 38.31 -1.87
CA LEU A 236 8.18 36.98 -2.07
C LEU A 236 6.97 36.81 -1.16
N VAL A 237 5.88 37.48 -1.53
CA VAL A 237 4.55 37.39 -0.91
C VAL A 237 3.52 37.00 -1.96
N VAL A 238 2.56 36.16 -1.58
CA VAL A 238 1.35 35.85 -2.35
C VAL A 238 0.13 36.18 -1.50
N GLY A 239 -0.72 37.11 -1.94
CA GLY A 239 -1.98 37.47 -1.29
C GLY A 239 -3.19 36.96 -2.07
N MET A 240 -4.20 36.43 -1.38
CA MET A 240 -5.32 35.67 -1.95
C MET A 240 -6.66 36.05 -1.29
N SER A 241 -7.64 36.41 -2.10
CA SER A 241 -9.07 36.54 -1.72
C SER A 241 -9.87 35.53 -2.56
N LEU A 242 -10.61 34.64 -1.87
CA LEU A 242 -11.39 33.57 -2.49
C LEU A 242 -12.89 33.92 -2.45
N ASN A 243 -13.46 34.21 -3.62
CA ASN A 243 -14.87 34.53 -3.76
C ASN A 243 -15.79 33.36 -3.33
N ARG A 244 -16.86 33.68 -2.59
CA ARG A 244 -17.99 32.78 -2.30
C ARG A 244 -19.05 32.91 -3.41
N ASP A 245 -19.47 31.80 -4.02
CA ASP A 245 -20.41 31.77 -5.16
C ASP A 245 -21.77 32.44 -4.87
N SER A 246 -22.18 32.53 -3.59
CA SER A 246 -23.42 33.19 -3.17
C SER A 246 -23.36 34.71 -3.11
N ASP A 247 -22.18 35.32 -3.07
CA ASP A 247 -22.02 36.71 -2.65
C ASP A 247 -22.11 37.69 -3.83
N GLY A 248 -21.96 37.22 -5.07
CA GLY A 248 -22.16 38.05 -6.27
C GLY A 248 -21.45 37.52 -7.51
N PRO A 249 -21.14 38.42 -8.48
CA PRO A 249 -20.19 38.13 -9.54
C PRO A 249 -18.83 37.78 -8.94
N ASN A 250 -18.19 36.71 -9.44
CA ASN A 250 -16.88 36.30 -8.93
C ASN A 250 -15.85 37.42 -9.09
N ASP A 251 -15.28 37.89 -7.98
CA ASP A 251 -14.24 38.90 -7.97
C ASP A 251 -12.87 38.38 -7.45
N GLY A 252 -12.77 37.07 -7.18
CA GLY A 252 -11.64 36.44 -6.50
C GLY A 252 -10.30 36.70 -7.19
N GLN A 253 -9.25 36.91 -6.40
CA GLN A 253 -7.98 37.43 -6.88
C GLN A 253 -6.78 36.86 -6.13
N VAL A 254 -5.76 36.43 -6.87
CA VAL A 254 -4.40 36.20 -6.37
C VAL A 254 -3.51 37.34 -6.81
N THR A 255 -2.62 37.80 -5.93
CA THR A 255 -1.65 38.88 -6.16
C THR A 255 -0.28 38.37 -5.78
N PHE A 256 0.66 38.40 -6.72
CA PHE A 256 2.05 38.00 -6.50
C PHE A 256 2.89 39.25 -6.22
N GLY A 257 3.88 39.15 -5.33
CA GLY A 257 4.78 40.26 -5.00
C GLY A 257 4.30 41.18 -3.88
N GLY A 258 3.09 40.98 -3.36
CA GLY A 258 2.52 41.79 -2.28
C GLY A 258 1.08 41.39 -1.95
N VAL A 259 0.34 42.35 -1.39
CA VAL A 259 -1.08 42.22 -1.01
C VAL A 259 -1.89 43.36 -1.62
N ASP A 260 -3.13 43.10 -2.00
CA ASP A 260 -4.04 44.11 -2.53
C ASP A 260 -4.91 44.70 -1.41
N ARG A 261 -4.72 45.99 -1.12
CA ARG A 261 -5.46 46.70 -0.07
C ARG A 261 -6.95 46.89 -0.39
N ALA A 262 -7.37 46.76 -1.64
CA ALA A 262 -8.79 46.78 -2.00
C ALA A 262 -9.55 45.52 -1.55
N LYS A 263 -8.84 44.46 -1.14
CA LYS A 263 -9.39 43.11 -0.86
C LYS A 263 -9.45 42.74 0.63
N TYR A 264 -9.25 43.68 1.56
CA TYR A 264 -9.38 43.39 2.99
C TYR A 264 -9.55 44.63 3.88
N GLU A 265 -10.17 44.43 5.04
CA GLU A 265 -10.38 45.45 6.06
C GLU A 265 -9.50 45.26 7.32
N GLY A 266 -9.23 46.38 8.01
CA GLY A 266 -8.41 46.41 9.22
C GLY A 266 -6.90 46.37 8.96
N GLU A 267 -6.14 45.76 9.87
CA GLU A 267 -4.69 45.55 9.76
C GLU A 267 -4.39 44.05 9.63
N ILE A 268 -3.44 43.67 8.76
CA ILE A 268 -3.02 42.28 8.61
C ILE A 268 -2.38 41.81 9.91
N ALA A 269 -2.86 40.68 10.44
CA ALA A 269 -2.18 39.95 11.51
C ALA A 269 -1.34 38.82 10.90
N TYR A 270 -0.12 38.67 11.40
CA TYR A 270 0.85 37.67 10.97
C TYR A 270 1.00 36.58 12.03
N THR A 271 1.18 35.34 11.59
CA THR A 271 1.46 34.18 12.44
C THR A 271 2.69 33.46 11.91
N ASP A 272 3.74 33.40 12.73
CA ASP A 272 5.00 32.75 12.39
C ASP A 272 4.82 31.25 12.12
N VAL A 273 5.40 30.75 11.03
CA VAL A 273 5.58 29.32 10.83
C VAL A 273 6.70 28.85 11.77
N GLN A 274 6.45 27.83 12.58
CA GLN A 274 7.42 27.36 13.58
C GLN A 274 8.30 26.22 13.04
N SER A 275 9.49 26.02 13.60
CA SER A 275 10.29 24.83 13.31
C SER A 275 9.62 23.55 13.86
N PRO A 276 9.58 22.44 13.10
CA PRO A 276 10.29 22.20 11.84
C PRO A 276 9.55 22.65 10.57
N GLN A 277 8.28 23.03 10.61
CA GLN A 277 7.48 23.40 9.42
C GLN A 277 8.16 24.49 8.57
N LYS A 278 8.74 25.51 9.21
CA LYS A 278 9.52 26.58 8.54
C LYS A 278 10.75 26.05 7.81
N GLU A 279 11.49 25.12 8.43
CA GLU A 279 12.65 24.46 7.82
C GLU A 279 12.26 23.47 6.71
N ASN A 280 11.03 22.92 6.76
CA ASN A 280 10.46 22.05 5.72
C ASN A 280 9.86 22.83 4.54
N GLY A 281 9.58 24.13 4.67
CA GLY A 281 8.83 24.92 3.68
C GLY A 281 7.32 24.65 3.66
N GLU A 282 6.74 24.29 4.82
CA GLU A 282 5.34 23.90 5.00
C GLU A 282 4.50 25.09 5.52
N TRP A 283 3.41 25.46 4.83
CA TRP A 283 2.47 26.49 5.28
C TRP A 283 1.55 25.98 6.40
N ALA A 284 2.12 25.80 7.59
CA ALA A 284 1.44 25.26 8.76
C ALA A 284 1.70 26.09 10.03
N ILE A 285 0.61 26.54 10.65
CA ILE A 285 0.62 27.45 11.80
C ILE A 285 -0.13 26.86 13.00
N THR A 286 0.10 27.41 14.20
CA THR A 286 -0.61 26.95 15.41
C THR A 286 -1.95 27.66 15.56
N MET A 287 -3.04 26.90 15.54
CA MET A 287 -4.37 27.36 15.95
C MET A 287 -4.40 27.44 17.48
N ASP A 288 -4.55 28.65 18.02
CA ASP A 288 -4.58 28.93 19.46
C ASP A 288 -5.84 28.38 20.13
N GLY A 289 -6.98 28.48 19.44
CA GLY A 289 -8.28 28.16 20.00
C GLY A 289 -9.40 28.06 18.96
N LEU A 290 -10.45 27.33 19.34
CA LEU A 290 -11.68 27.13 18.56
C LEU A 290 -12.90 27.52 19.41
N SER A 291 -13.84 28.26 18.83
CA SER A 291 -14.87 29.03 19.56
C SER A 291 -16.20 29.03 18.79
N VAL A 292 -17.33 28.97 19.52
CA VAL A 292 -18.70 28.99 18.97
C VAL A 292 -19.62 29.76 19.92
N ASN A 293 -20.32 30.78 19.43
CA ASN A 293 -21.20 31.64 20.24
C ASN A 293 -20.49 32.17 21.51
N GLY A 294 -19.22 32.55 21.41
CA GLY A 294 -18.38 33.02 22.53
C GLY A 294 -18.00 31.95 23.56
N LYS A 295 -18.24 30.66 23.29
CA LYS A 295 -17.82 29.53 24.11
C LYS A 295 -16.68 28.80 23.41
N SER A 296 -15.55 28.64 24.10
CA SER A 296 -14.46 27.80 23.58
C SER A 296 -14.87 26.32 23.58
N ALA A 297 -14.50 25.61 22.52
CA ALA A 297 -14.59 24.15 22.43
C ALA A 297 -13.59 23.42 23.35
N GLY A 298 -12.62 24.13 23.94
CA GLY A 298 -11.48 23.53 24.66
C GLY A 298 -10.39 22.98 23.74
N VAL A 299 -10.58 23.06 22.42
CA VAL A 299 -9.57 22.79 21.40
C VAL A 299 -8.70 24.02 21.20
N GLY A 300 -7.38 23.81 21.13
CA GLY A 300 -6.37 24.85 20.95
C GLY A 300 -4.97 24.25 20.97
N LYS A 301 -3.97 25.05 20.55
CA LYS A 301 -2.57 24.62 20.33
C LYS A 301 -2.44 23.42 19.40
N LYS A 302 -3.24 23.40 18.32
CA LYS A 302 -3.17 22.39 17.26
C LYS A 302 -2.42 22.94 16.05
N LEU A 303 -1.57 22.13 15.43
CA LEU A 303 -0.93 22.48 14.16
C LEU A 303 -1.97 22.38 13.03
N ALA A 304 -2.12 23.44 12.26
CA ALA A 304 -3.06 23.57 11.16
C ALA A 304 -2.30 23.86 9.86
N TYR A 305 -2.38 22.93 8.90
CA TYR A 305 -1.90 23.12 7.53
C TYR A 305 -2.92 23.94 6.75
N ILE A 306 -2.47 24.95 6.00
CA ILE A 306 -3.34 25.89 5.30
C ILE A 306 -3.26 25.63 3.79
N ASP A 307 -4.36 25.17 3.21
CA ASP A 307 -4.34 24.47 1.93
C ASP A 307 -5.47 24.89 0.97
N THR A 308 -5.18 25.82 0.06
CA THR A 308 -6.06 26.22 -1.04
C THR A 308 -6.25 25.14 -2.11
N GLY A 309 -5.50 24.03 -2.04
CA GLY A 309 -5.73 22.83 -2.85
C GLY A 309 -6.91 21.99 -2.35
N THR A 310 -7.42 22.26 -1.14
CA THR A 310 -8.47 21.47 -0.48
C THR A 310 -9.75 22.29 -0.25
N SER A 311 -10.89 21.80 -0.77
CA SER A 311 -12.20 22.49 -0.68
C SER A 311 -12.80 22.58 0.73
N PHE A 312 -12.35 21.72 1.64
CA PHE A 312 -13.00 21.42 2.92
C PHE A 312 -12.03 21.56 4.10
N MET A 313 -12.54 21.44 5.33
CA MET A 313 -11.70 21.33 6.52
C MET A 313 -11.69 19.90 7.04
N PHE A 314 -10.53 19.45 7.52
CA PHE A 314 -10.39 18.16 8.19
C PHE A 314 -9.75 18.35 9.56
N ALA A 315 -10.36 17.73 10.58
CA ALA A 315 -9.99 17.87 11.98
C ALA A 315 -10.00 16.50 12.69
N PRO A 316 -9.19 16.32 13.76
CA PRO A 316 -9.28 15.13 14.60
C PRO A 316 -10.72 14.94 15.13
N PRO A 317 -11.28 13.71 15.10
CA PRO A 317 -12.67 13.48 15.52
C PRO A 317 -13.04 14.00 16.91
N ASP A 318 -12.12 13.94 17.88
CA ASP A 318 -12.32 14.46 19.24
C ASP A 318 -12.47 15.99 19.28
N ASP A 319 -11.64 16.70 18.50
CA ASP A 319 -11.73 18.16 18.40
C ASP A 319 -13.05 18.59 17.77
N LEU A 320 -13.49 17.83 16.75
CA LEU A 320 -14.73 18.08 16.05
C LEU A 320 -15.95 17.73 16.92
N ALA A 321 -15.86 16.68 17.74
CA ALA A 321 -16.87 16.35 18.75
C ALA A 321 -16.96 17.42 19.85
N ALA A 322 -15.83 18.00 20.27
CA ALA A 322 -15.80 19.11 21.21
C ALA A 322 -16.44 20.39 20.62
N LEU A 323 -16.18 20.68 19.34
CA LEU A 323 -16.81 21.77 18.58
C LEU A 323 -18.33 21.58 18.46
N PHE A 324 -18.78 20.48 17.85
CA PHE A 324 -20.20 20.29 17.53
C PHE A 324 -21.09 20.08 18.75
N LYS A 325 -20.53 19.70 19.91
CA LYS A 325 -21.21 19.71 21.21
C LYS A 325 -21.68 21.10 21.65
N LEU A 326 -21.12 22.18 21.09
CA LEU A 326 -21.58 23.56 21.31
C LEU A 326 -22.69 24.00 20.34
N ILE A 327 -22.93 23.26 19.26
CA ILE A 327 -23.88 23.58 18.18
C ILE A 327 -25.21 22.85 18.45
N PRO A 328 -26.32 23.56 18.75
CA PRO A 328 -27.61 22.93 19.06
C PRO A 328 -28.16 22.10 17.89
N GLY A 329 -28.75 20.94 18.21
CA GLY A 329 -29.34 20.06 17.21
C GLY A 329 -28.33 19.32 16.32
N SER A 330 -27.02 19.45 16.58
CA SER A 330 -26.00 18.68 15.88
C SER A 330 -26.09 17.18 16.17
N ARG A 331 -25.69 16.36 15.19
CA ARG A 331 -25.62 14.91 15.30
C ARG A 331 -24.50 14.35 14.45
N SER A 332 -23.53 13.67 15.06
CA SER A 332 -22.54 12.90 14.33
C SER A 332 -23.14 11.67 13.64
N PHE A 333 -22.55 11.29 12.50
CA PHE A 333 -22.70 9.99 11.88
C PHE A 333 -21.42 9.62 11.12
N GLU A 334 -21.07 8.33 11.14
CA GLU A 334 -19.93 7.83 10.37
C GLU A 334 -20.32 7.56 8.91
N ASN A 335 -19.44 7.95 7.98
CA ASN A 335 -19.57 7.65 6.55
C ASN A 335 -18.18 7.39 5.97
N ASN A 336 -17.97 6.21 5.37
CA ASN A 336 -16.71 5.80 4.71
C ASN A 336 -15.41 5.91 5.56
N GLY A 337 -15.48 6.16 6.87
CA GLY A 337 -14.33 6.41 7.75
C GLY A 337 -14.20 7.85 8.25
N TYR A 338 -15.08 8.77 7.80
CA TYR A 338 -15.22 10.12 8.33
C TYR A 338 -16.31 10.18 9.39
N VAL A 339 -16.13 11.05 10.38
CA VAL A 339 -17.23 11.58 11.19
C VAL A 339 -17.79 12.82 10.50
N GLU A 340 -18.97 12.70 9.88
CA GLU A 340 -19.76 13.83 9.41
C GLU A 340 -20.70 14.31 10.52
N TYR A 341 -21.09 15.59 10.49
CA TYR A 341 -22.12 16.16 11.37
C TYR A 341 -23.34 16.61 10.58
N GLU A 342 -24.52 16.11 10.94
CA GLU A 342 -25.81 16.64 10.52
C GLU A 342 -26.23 17.76 11.47
N VAL A 343 -26.82 18.82 10.94
CA VAL A 343 -27.19 20.05 11.67
C VAL A 343 -28.45 20.68 11.05
N PRO A 344 -29.23 21.47 11.82
CA PRO A 344 -30.39 22.19 11.30
C PRO A 344 -29.97 23.22 10.23
N CYS A 345 -30.65 23.26 9.07
CA CYS A 345 -30.31 24.20 7.99
C CYS A 345 -30.62 25.68 8.30
N ASP A 346 -31.34 25.95 9.39
CA ASP A 346 -31.61 27.28 9.95
C ASP A 346 -30.51 27.73 10.96
N THR A 347 -29.45 26.95 11.13
CA THR A 347 -28.29 27.33 11.96
C THR A 347 -27.55 28.52 11.34
N THR A 348 -27.63 29.69 11.96
CA THR A 348 -26.89 30.91 11.58
C THR A 348 -25.63 31.16 12.43
N THR A 349 -25.25 30.19 13.27
CA THR A 349 -24.13 30.32 14.21
C THR A 349 -22.78 30.35 13.47
N PRO A 350 -21.94 31.39 13.64
CA PRO A 350 -20.56 31.35 13.16
C PRO A 350 -19.71 30.40 14.02
N ILE A 351 -18.66 29.87 13.39
CA ILE A 351 -17.55 29.20 14.08
C ILE A 351 -16.37 30.18 14.05
N HIS A 352 -15.61 30.27 15.13
CA HIS A 352 -14.44 31.12 15.21
C HIS A 352 -13.17 30.29 15.41
N LEU A 353 -12.15 30.56 14.60
CA LEU A 353 -10.79 30.03 14.75
C LEU A 353 -9.88 31.16 15.21
N SER A 354 -8.90 30.88 16.07
CA SER A 354 -7.92 31.88 16.50
C SER A 354 -6.48 31.48 16.22
N PHE A 355 -5.69 32.47 15.77
CA PHE A 355 -4.28 32.35 15.41
C PHE A 355 -3.55 33.62 15.89
N SER A 356 -2.40 33.47 16.55
CA SER A 356 -1.64 34.57 17.18
C SER A 356 -2.50 35.50 18.06
N GLY A 357 -3.49 34.94 18.77
CA GLY A 357 -4.44 35.68 19.60
C GLY A 357 -5.51 36.49 18.85
N VAL A 358 -5.55 36.46 17.51
CA VAL A 358 -6.61 37.08 16.70
C VAL A 358 -7.70 36.03 16.41
N GLU A 359 -8.96 36.39 16.63
CA GLU A 359 -10.13 35.52 16.38
C GLU A 359 -10.77 35.89 15.03
N TYR A 360 -10.88 34.90 14.14
CA TYR A 360 -11.45 35.01 12.79
C TYR A 360 -12.82 34.34 12.74
N GLU A 361 -13.81 35.01 12.16
CA GLU A 361 -15.16 34.47 11.98
C GLU A 361 -15.24 33.63 10.70
N MET A 362 -15.89 32.47 10.78
CA MET A 362 -16.22 31.61 9.64
C MET A 362 -17.74 31.50 9.55
N SER A 363 -18.30 32.02 8.44
CA SER A 363 -19.74 32.11 8.26
C SER A 363 -20.43 30.75 8.26
N ALA A 364 -21.63 30.70 8.83
CA ALA A 364 -22.52 29.54 8.73
C ALA A 364 -22.78 29.10 7.28
N GLN A 365 -22.68 30.02 6.31
CA GLN A 365 -22.87 29.70 4.90
C GLN A 365 -21.78 28.78 4.32
N ASP A 366 -20.56 28.81 4.87
CA ASP A 366 -19.42 28.04 4.36
C ASP A 366 -19.28 26.69 5.05
N TRP A 367 -19.55 26.64 6.35
CA TRP A 367 -19.47 25.39 7.11
C TRP A 367 -20.72 24.49 6.97
N LEU A 368 -21.80 24.94 6.27
CA LEU A 368 -23.06 24.21 6.07
C LEU A 368 -23.39 23.90 4.59
N ALA A 369 -23.41 22.61 4.22
CA ALA A 369 -23.93 22.13 2.94
C ALA A 369 -25.37 21.57 3.05
N LYS A 370 -26.30 22.08 2.23
CA LYS A 370 -27.73 21.70 2.22
C LYS A 370 -27.94 20.27 1.71
N ARG A 371 -28.24 19.32 2.62
CA ARG A 371 -28.31 17.87 2.32
C ARG A 371 -29.69 17.40 1.87
N ASP A 372 -30.74 17.77 2.60
CA ASP A 372 -32.14 17.42 2.29
C ASP A 372 -33.11 18.30 3.10
N GLY A 373 -33.92 19.12 2.43
CA GLY A 373 -35.00 19.92 3.03
C GLY A 373 -34.58 20.79 4.22
N THR A 374 -34.74 20.25 5.43
CA THR A 374 -34.44 20.89 6.73
C THR A 374 -33.08 20.52 7.33
N LYS A 375 -32.37 19.56 6.73
CA LYS A 375 -31.10 18.99 7.23
C LYS A 375 -29.92 19.40 6.38
N CYS A 376 -28.93 19.98 7.04
CA CYS A 376 -27.64 20.35 6.47
C CYS A 376 -26.55 19.42 7.03
N VAL A 377 -25.40 19.38 6.38
CA VAL A 377 -24.19 18.71 6.89
C VAL A 377 -23.03 19.67 6.96
N SER A 378 -22.10 19.41 7.89
CA SER A 378 -20.87 20.18 7.94
C SER A 378 -19.97 19.90 6.73
N THR A 379 -19.27 20.94 6.27
CA THR A 379 -18.10 20.84 5.36
C THR A 379 -16.76 20.71 6.14
N ILE A 380 -16.84 20.58 7.47
CA ILE A 380 -15.73 20.21 8.36
C ILE A 380 -15.90 18.71 8.69
N TYR A 381 -14.89 17.90 8.37
CA TYR A 381 -14.94 16.44 8.45
C TYR A 381 -14.01 15.91 9.55
N GLY A 382 -14.49 14.95 10.33
CA GLY A 382 -13.73 14.31 11.41
C GLY A 382 -12.87 13.19 10.86
N PHE A 383 -11.57 13.46 10.71
CA PHE A 383 -10.55 12.53 10.21
C PHE A 383 -9.18 12.99 10.69
N ASP A 384 -8.45 12.12 11.40
CA ASP A 384 -7.07 12.43 11.81
C ASP A 384 -6.09 12.14 10.68
N LEU A 385 -5.63 13.21 10.02
CA LEU A 385 -4.68 13.13 8.90
C LEU A 385 -3.26 12.73 9.36
N ASN A 386 -2.79 13.26 10.49
CA ASN A 386 -1.40 13.13 10.95
C ASN A 386 -1.26 13.38 12.47
N ASN A 387 -1.89 12.55 13.30
CA ASN A 387 -1.68 12.53 14.76
C ASN A 387 -2.04 13.87 15.44
N GLY A 388 -3.29 14.32 15.23
CA GLY A 388 -3.89 15.47 15.91
C GLY A 388 -3.81 16.81 15.16
N THR A 389 -3.39 16.81 13.90
CA THR A 389 -3.28 17.99 13.02
C THR A 389 -4.60 18.36 12.36
N TRP A 390 -4.80 19.65 12.09
CA TRP A 390 -5.87 20.17 11.25
C TRP A 390 -5.38 20.41 9.81
N LEU A 391 -6.28 20.30 8.84
CA LEU A 391 -6.14 20.80 7.48
C LEU A 391 -7.26 21.81 7.22
N VAL A 392 -6.87 23.03 6.86
CA VAL A 392 -7.75 24.20 6.78
C VAL A 392 -7.77 24.70 5.34
N GLY A 393 -8.81 24.30 4.61
CA GLY A 393 -9.04 24.67 3.22
C GLY A 393 -10.14 25.71 3.01
N ASP A 394 -10.69 25.75 1.80
CA ASP A 394 -11.56 26.81 1.28
C ASP A 394 -12.78 27.15 2.17
N THR A 395 -13.36 26.15 2.86
CA THR A 395 -14.40 26.35 3.89
C THR A 395 -14.07 27.46 4.88
N PHE A 396 -12.80 27.59 5.31
CA PHE A 396 -12.34 28.72 6.10
C PHE A 396 -11.81 29.86 5.23
N LEU A 397 -10.99 29.57 4.21
CA LEU A 397 -10.20 30.57 3.49
C LEU A 397 -11.03 31.56 2.66
N LYS A 398 -12.29 31.27 2.34
CA LYS A 398 -13.25 32.26 1.77
C LYS A 398 -13.74 33.34 2.75
N ASN A 399 -13.43 33.22 4.05
CA ASN A 399 -13.80 34.23 5.07
C ASN A 399 -12.66 35.19 5.40
N VAL A 400 -11.46 34.93 4.88
CA VAL A 400 -10.25 35.68 5.23
C VAL A 400 -9.43 36.03 3.99
N TYR A 401 -8.96 37.27 3.93
CA TYR A 401 -7.83 37.58 3.06
C TYR A 401 -6.60 36.90 3.64
N SER A 402 -6.02 35.97 2.87
CA SER A 402 -4.87 35.18 3.29
C SER A 402 -3.63 35.62 2.53
N CYS A 403 -2.46 35.59 3.17
CA CYS A 403 -1.20 35.77 2.46
C CYS A 403 -0.05 34.95 3.06
N SER A 404 0.90 34.57 2.22
CA SER A 404 2.06 33.75 2.60
C SER A 404 3.34 34.37 2.01
N GLY A 405 4.47 34.28 2.73
CA GLY A 405 5.71 34.88 2.24
C GLY A 405 6.98 34.51 3.01
N ASP A 406 8.11 34.54 2.30
CA ASP A 406 9.42 34.00 2.69
C ASP A 406 10.22 34.95 3.60
N ASP A 407 10.11 36.27 3.41
CA ASP A 407 11.05 37.23 3.99
C ASP A 407 10.99 37.34 5.55
N ASP A 408 10.03 36.67 6.21
CA ASP A 408 10.05 36.28 7.63
C ASP A 408 9.43 34.87 7.91
N ASP A 409 9.02 34.09 6.89
CA ASP A 409 8.11 32.91 6.93
C ASP A 409 6.92 33.02 7.90
N TRP A 410 5.96 33.87 7.56
CA TRP A 410 4.66 33.94 8.20
C TRP A 410 3.53 33.46 7.28
N LEU A 411 2.40 33.12 7.88
CA LEU A 411 1.09 33.22 7.25
C LEU A 411 0.34 34.42 7.82
N CYS A 412 -0.27 35.20 6.94
CA CYS A 412 -1.09 36.34 7.28
C CYS A 412 -2.58 36.03 7.12
N GLY A 413 -3.40 36.60 8.00
CA GLY A 413 -4.85 36.53 7.92
C GLY A 413 -5.49 37.87 8.23
N CYS A 414 -6.43 38.30 7.39
CA CYS A 414 -7.22 39.50 7.60
C CYS A 414 -8.71 39.22 7.33
N THR A 415 -9.60 39.99 7.96
CA THR A 415 -11.03 40.02 7.61
C THR A 415 -11.20 40.57 6.20
N ASP A 416 -11.89 39.85 5.32
CA ASP A 416 -12.22 40.33 3.97
C ASP A 416 -13.14 41.58 4.04
N ALA A 417 -13.19 42.36 2.96
CA ALA A 417 -13.83 43.67 2.85
C ALA A 417 -15.38 43.57 2.85
N GLY A 418 -15.92 43.20 4.00
CA GLY A 418 -17.34 43.00 4.26
C GLY A 418 -17.66 42.34 5.61
N GLN A 419 -16.68 41.74 6.30
CA GLN A 419 -16.89 41.09 7.61
C GLN A 419 -16.41 41.96 8.79
N ARG A 420 -17.31 42.25 9.74
CA ARG A 420 -17.05 43.15 10.87
C ARG A 420 -16.22 42.50 11.98
N ARG A 421 -15.04 43.06 12.27
CA ARG A 421 -14.22 42.67 13.44
C ARG A 421 -14.95 42.87 14.77
N ARG A 422 -14.64 42.01 15.74
CA ARG A 422 -14.76 42.28 17.19
C ARG A 422 -13.36 42.17 17.83
N PRO A 423 -12.92 43.14 18.64
CA PRO A 423 -11.69 42.98 19.42
C PRO A 423 -11.92 42.03 20.61
N VAL A 424 -10.88 41.29 21.01
CA VAL A 424 -10.92 40.37 22.15
C VAL A 424 -11.05 41.16 23.46
N GLY A 425 -12.24 41.12 24.05
CA GLY A 425 -12.55 41.84 25.29
C GLY A 425 -11.99 41.17 26.55
N GLU A 426 -11.55 41.98 27.51
CA GLU A 426 -11.03 41.51 28.80
C GLU A 426 -12.09 40.77 29.65
N ARG A 427 -11.61 39.97 30.62
CA ARG A 427 -12.46 39.29 31.61
C ARG A 427 -13.24 40.30 32.46
N LEU A 428 -14.55 40.38 32.26
CA LEU A 428 -15.49 41.03 33.18
C LEU A 428 -16.37 39.99 33.88
N ASN A 429 -16.54 40.16 35.19
CA ASN A 429 -17.28 39.23 36.05
C ASN A 429 -18.80 39.49 36.04
N ASN A 430 -19.56 38.41 36.26
CA ASN A 430 -20.99 38.34 36.61
C ASN A 430 -21.69 39.63 37.10
N SER A 431 -22.83 39.95 36.47
CA SER A 431 -24.12 40.08 37.19
C SER A 431 -25.31 39.98 36.24
N ASN A 432 -26.45 39.49 36.74
CA ASN A 432 -27.71 39.36 35.98
C ASN A 432 -28.37 40.73 35.70
N THR A 433 -29.11 40.89 34.60
CA THR A 433 -30.58 41.18 34.59
C THR A 433 -31.18 41.18 33.17
N GLU A 434 -32.51 41.07 33.14
CA GLU A 434 -33.46 40.75 32.06
C GLU A 434 -33.75 41.85 30.98
N GLU A 435 -34.61 41.47 30.02
CA GLU A 435 -35.44 42.30 29.09
C GLU A 435 -34.81 43.07 27.90
N GLY A 436 -35.61 43.29 26.84
CA GLY A 436 -35.29 44.18 25.70
C GLY A 436 -35.72 43.71 24.29
N VAL A 437 -37.00 43.85 23.91
CA VAL A 437 -37.55 43.37 22.61
C VAL A 437 -37.45 44.38 21.45
N GLY A 438 -37.02 43.90 20.26
CA GLY A 438 -37.52 44.29 18.94
C GLY A 438 -36.64 45.15 18.01
N LEU A 439 -37.00 45.46 16.74
CA LEU A 439 -37.77 44.75 15.69
C LEU A 439 -37.88 45.63 14.41
N LEU A 440 -37.14 45.33 13.32
CA LEU A 440 -37.35 45.84 11.93
C LEU A 440 -37.20 47.39 11.71
N THR A 441 -37.03 48.00 10.52
CA THR A 441 -36.94 47.54 9.10
C THR A 441 -36.20 48.56 8.20
N ALA A 442 -35.61 48.09 7.10
CA ALA A 442 -35.53 48.69 5.74
C ALA A 442 -34.71 49.98 5.42
N ASP A 443 -33.86 49.81 4.40
CA ASP A 443 -33.29 50.79 3.44
C ASP A 443 -34.38 51.30 2.42
N PRO A 444 -34.11 52.05 1.30
CA PRO A 444 -32.81 52.46 0.73
C PRO A 444 -32.68 53.86 0.04
N ALA A 445 -31.46 54.08 -0.50
CA ALA A 445 -31.11 54.72 -1.78
C ALA A 445 -30.81 56.24 -1.90
N SER A 446 -29.79 56.52 -2.75
CA SER A 446 -29.56 57.72 -3.61
C SER A 446 -29.33 59.11 -2.99
N ASP A 447 -28.50 60.03 -3.50
CA ASP A 447 -27.31 60.13 -4.42
C ASP A 447 -26.64 61.52 -4.06
N ASP A 448 -25.55 62.10 -4.60
CA ASP A 448 -24.56 61.83 -5.66
C ASP A 448 -23.27 62.71 -5.46
N ASP A 449 -22.20 62.53 -6.26
CA ASP A 449 -21.08 63.45 -6.62
C ASP A 449 -20.17 64.17 -5.56
N GLY A 450 -18.90 64.48 -5.91
CA GLY A 450 -18.13 65.60 -5.29
C GLY A 450 -16.59 65.57 -5.14
N ASP A 451 -15.84 65.79 -6.24
CA ASP A 451 -14.44 66.26 -6.43
C ASP A 451 -13.45 66.59 -5.26
N ASP A 452 -12.28 65.90 -5.30
CA ASP A 452 -10.88 66.38 -5.51
C ASP A 452 -10.10 67.38 -4.59
N ASP A 453 -8.76 67.28 -4.70
CA ASP A 453 -7.66 68.21 -4.36
C ASP A 453 -7.24 68.46 -2.87
N GLY A 454 -5.97 68.89 -2.67
CA GLY A 454 -5.51 69.62 -1.48
C GLY A 454 -4.41 68.99 -0.60
N SER A 455 -3.13 69.13 -0.97
CA SER A 455 -2.00 68.63 -0.16
C SER A 455 -1.49 69.60 0.94
N GLY A 456 -1.24 69.09 2.16
CA GLY A 456 -0.33 69.70 3.15
C GLY A 456 -0.71 69.46 4.63
N ILE A 457 0.08 69.77 5.67
CA ILE A 457 1.53 69.94 5.92
C ILE A 457 1.70 70.40 7.40
N ILE A 458 2.86 70.16 8.04
CA ILE A 458 3.31 70.54 9.43
C ILE A 458 2.89 69.68 10.67
N ILE A 459 3.93 69.36 11.43
CA ILE A 459 4.08 68.76 12.77
C ILE A 459 3.52 69.63 13.93
N ALA A 460 3.03 69.00 15.02
CA ALA A 460 3.05 69.63 16.36
C ALA A 460 3.14 68.63 17.53
N HIS A 461 4.10 68.83 18.44
CA HIS A 461 4.07 68.34 19.83
C HIS A 461 3.67 69.50 20.76
N PRO A 462 3.00 69.22 21.90
CA PRO A 462 3.72 69.14 23.19
C PRO A 462 3.37 67.82 23.93
N GLY A 463 3.92 67.43 25.09
CA GLY A 463 4.60 68.18 26.16
C GLY A 463 3.58 68.66 27.22
N SER A 464 3.78 68.48 28.54
CA SER A 464 4.82 67.76 29.30
C SER A 464 4.42 67.72 30.79
N THR A 465 4.80 66.69 31.55
CA THR A 465 4.75 66.76 33.03
C THR A 465 5.90 66.01 33.70
N SER A 466 6.53 66.68 34.67
CA SER A 466 7.55 66.17 35.59
C SER A 466 6.93 65.25 36.68
N SER A 467 7.68 64.48 37.50
CA SER A 467 8.95 64.85 38.14
C SER A 467 9.77 63.69 38.77
N SER A 468 11.04 64.02 39.03
CA SER A 468 12.01 63.54 40.05
C SER A 468 11.44 62.93 41.36
N SER A 469 12.15 62.10 42.15
CA SER A 469 13.55 61.59 42.08
C SER A 469 13.82 60.45 43.11
N THR A 470 15.03 59.87 43.02
CA THR A 470 15.81 59.05 43.99
C THR A 470 15.64 59.40 45.51
N THR A 471 15.97 58.55 46.51
CA THR A 471 17.09 57.57 46.58
C THR A 471 16.96 56.56 47.77
N SER A 472 17.75 55.46 47.72
CA SER A 472 18.54 54.84 48.82
C SER A 472 18.09 53.54 49.53
N ASN A 473 19.13 52.76 49.87
CA ASN A 473 19.30 51.75 50.94
C ASN A 473 18.76 50.29 50.83
N SER A 474 19.71 49.36 50.94
CA SER A 474 19.61 47.99 51.50
C SER A 474 20.36 47.97 52.87
N PRO A 475 20.29 46.95 53.76
CA PRO A 475 20.77 45.57 53.47
C PRO A 475 20.11 44.37 54.22
N ASP A 476 20.51 43.17 53.79
CA ASP A 476 20.76 41.91 54.53
C ASP A 476 19.72 41.09 55.34
N SER A 477 19.91 39.76 55.22
CA SER A 477 19.60 38.65 56.16
C SER A 477 18.14 38.17 56.32
N SER A 478 17.83 36.88 56.56
CA SER A 478 18.60 35.61 56.38
C SER A 478 17.70 34.36 56.54
N LEU A 479 18.24 33.16 56.23
CA LEU A 479 17.74 31.79 56.54
C LEU A 479 16.45 31.34 55.81
N SER A 480 16.30 30.12 55.29
CA SER A 480 17.18 28.92 55.12
C SER A 480 16.62 28.08 53.93
N HIS A 481 17.05 26.87 53.53
CA HIS A 481 17.91 25.82 54.09
C HIS A 481 18.66 25.07 52.95
N HIS A 482 19.01 23.78 53.11
CA HIS A 482 19.74 22.97 52.13
C HIS A 482 19.27 21.51 51.94
N ASN A 483 19.66 21.00 50.76
CA ASN A 483 19.68 19.62 50.18
C ASN A 483 20.48 18.62 51.07
N PRO A 484 20.52 17.27 50.87
CA PRO A 484 21.19 16.67 49.67
C PRO A 484 20.88 15.17 49.26
N ARG A 485 21.59 14.70 48.19
CA ARG A 485 21.97 13.30 47.79
C ARG A 485 21.01 12.47 46.90
N SER A 486 21.46 11.63 45.93
CA SER A 486 22.77 11.53 45.23
C SER A 486 22.85 10.53 44.04
N ALA A 487 23.35 10.98 42.86
CA ALA A 487 24.16 10.24 41.84
C ALA A 487 23.56 9.00 41.10
N PRO A 488 24.16 8.45 40.00
CA PRO A 488 25.42 8.79 39.30
C PRO A 488 25.29 9.06 37.76
N ARG A 489 26.42 9.01 37.01
CA ARG A 489 26.61 9.40 35.58
C ARG A 489 26.74 8.20 34.61
N THR A 490 26.72 8.44 33.29
CA THR A 490 27.80 8.16 32.28
C THR A 490 27.35 8.67 30.86
N PRO A 491 28.00 8.46 29.68
CA PRO A 491 28.58 9.60 28.95
C PRO A 491 28.17 9.70 27.44
N ASN A 492 28.98 10.41 26.64
CA ASN A 492 28.92 10.61 25.18
C ASN A 492 27.98 11.71 24.66
N ARG A 493 28.52 12.93 24.54
CA ARG A 493 27.97 14.02 23.70
C ARG A 493 28.96 14.29 22.57
N VAL A 494 28.62 13.87 21.35
CA VAL A 494 29.38 14.27 20.14
C VAL A 494 28.85 15.63 19.67
N ARG A 495 29.76 16.50 19.23
CA ARG A 495 29.48 17.84 18.70
C ARG A 495 29.88 17.83 17.23
N PHE A 496 28.94 17.97 16.32
CA PHE A 496 29.24 18.19 14.91
C PHE A 496 29.38 19.68 14.64
N ASP A 497 30.41 20.04 13.88
CA ASP A 497 30.72 21.40 13.44
C ASP A 497 30.46 21.44 11.93
N LEU A 498 29.41 22.17 11.52
CA LEU A 498 28.97 22.22 10.13
C LEU A 498 29.69 23.35 9.40
N ARG A 499 30.88 23.04 8.88
CA ARG A 499 31.56 23.84 7.85
C ARG A 499 31.77 22.99 6.59
N PRO A 500 31.18 23.35 5.44
CA PRO A 500 31.48 22.65 4.20
C PRO A 500 32.94 22.91 3.80
N THR A 501 33.71 21.84 3.62
CA THR A 501 35.03 21.92 3.01
C THR A 501 34.88 21.69 1.51
N PHE A 502 35.15 22.75 0.73
CA PHE A 502 35.28 22.63 -0.72
C PHE A 502 36.52 21.77 -1.04
N VAL A 503 36.42 20.97 -2.10
CA VAL A 503 37.56 20.34 -2.76
C VAL A 503 37.51 20.80 -4.21
N GLU A 504 38.55 21.52 -4.64
CA GLU A 504 38.64 22.07 -5.99
C GLU A 504 39.05 21.00 -7.01
N ASP A 505 38.67 21.23 -8.27
CA ASP A 505 38.94 20.36 -9.40
C ASP A 505 40.39 20.52 -9.89
N HIS A 506 41.06 19.43 -10.28
CA HIS A 506 42.44 19.45 -10.77
C HIS A 506 42.63 18.57 -12.01
N HIS A 507 42.98 19.24 -13.11
CA HIS A 507 43.08 18.69 -14.46
C HIS A 507 44.07 17.53 -14.61
N HIS A 508 43.79 16.67 -15.60
CA HIS A 508 44.84 16.16 -16.49
C HIS A 508 44.37 16.19 -17.96
N HIS A 509 45.19 16.77 -18.84
CA HIS A 509 44.98 16.78 -20.29
C HIS A 509 45.42 15.45 -20.94
N HIS A 510 44.74 15.05 -22.02
CA HIS A 510 45.39 14.60 -23.26
C HIS A 510 44.46 14.88 -24.47
N HIS A 511 44.86 14.52 -25.69
CA HIS A 511 44.59 15.31 -26.90
C HIS A 511 44.31 14.44 -28.17
N HIS A 512 43.55 15.01 -29.13
CA HIS A 512 43.27 14.49 -30.50
C HIS A 512 42.35 13.22 -30.61
N ASP A 513 41.58 12.99 -31.70
CA ASP A 513 41.40 13.76 -32.95
C ASP A 513 39.96 13.69 -33.52
N ASN A 514 39.72 14.30 -34.69
CA ASN A 514 38.43 14.51 -35.38
C ASN A 514 37.87 13.28 -36.14
N GLY A 515 36.55 13.24 -36.36
CA GLY A 515 36.00 12.72 -37.63
C GLY A 515 34.63 12.02 -37.66
N HIS A 516 33.68 12.63 -38.39
CA HIS A 516 32.50 12.04 -39.09
C HIS A 516 31.24 11.56 -38.33
N GLU A 517 30.11 11.77 -39.02
CA GLU A 517 28.73 11.42 -38.65
C GLU A 517 28.38 9.96 -39.00
N ASN A 518 27.39 9.39 -38.29
CA ASN A 518 26.35 8.52 -38.86
C ASN A 518 25.20 8.30 -37.84
N ASP A 519 24.06 7.81 -38.35
CA ASP A 519 22.75 7.78 -37.69
C ASP A 519 22.52 6.75 -36.55
N ASN A 520 21.35 6.93 -35.91
CA ASN A 520 20.58 6.02 -35.02
C ASN A 520 20.85 6.05 -33.48
N PRO A 521 19.83 5.73 -32.64
CA PRO A 521 19.62 6.49 -31.41
C PRO A 521 19.53 5.67 -30.10
N TYR A 522 19.84 6.34 -28.98
CA TYR A 522 19.55 5.98 -27.59
C TYR A 522 19.90 4.55 -27.09
N PRO A 523 21.02 4.37 -26.38
CA PRO A 523 21.09 3.40 -25.31
C PRO A 523 20.31 3.91 -24.09
N ARG A 524 19.47 3.05 -23.49
CA ARG A 524 19.01 3.21 -22.09
C ARG A 524 20.05 2.59 -21.18
N GLU A 525 20.46 3.29 -20.12
CA GLU A 525 21.26 2.66 -19.07
C GLU A 525 20.42 1.62 -18.29
N SER A 526 21.07 0.51 -17.94
CA SER A 526 20.47 -0.64 -17.28
C SER A 526 20.72 -0.60 -15.77
N PHE A 527 19.71 -1.00 -14.99
CA PHE A 527 19.86 -1.19 -13.55
C PHE A 527 20.48 -2.57 -13.27
N ASP A 528 21.77 -2.68 -13.60
CA ASP A 528 22.54 -3.88 -13.35
C ASP A 528 22.78 -4.10 -11.85
N THR A 529 23.03 -5.35 -11.49
CA THR A 529 23.08 -5.79 -10.09
C THR A 529 24.20 -6.82 -10.00
N GLU A 530 25.44 -6.32 -9.90
CA GLU A 530 26.62 -7.17 -9.95
C GLU A 530 26.81 -7.99 -8.67
N ASP A 531 27.22 -9.24 -8.85
CA ASP A 531 27.79 -10.06 -7.78
C ASP A 531 29.16 -9.50 -7.36
N SER A 532 29.49 -9.60 -6.08
CA SER A 532 30.88 -9.45 -5.63
C SER A 532 31.23 -10.50 -4.59
N SER A 533 32.37 -11.17 -4.82
CA SER A 533 32.93 -12.16 -3.91
C SER A 533 34.29 -11.71 -3.40
N SER A 534 34.46 -11.81 -2.07
CA SER A 534 35.74 -11.83 -1.35
C SER A 534 36.89 -10.94 -1.84
N SER A 535 36.96 -9.71 -1.34
CA SER A 535 38.23 -9.15 -0.86
C SER A 535 37.98 -8.34 0.41
N ALA A 536 38.95 -8.25 1.33
CA ALA A 536 38.73 -7.74 2.68
C ALA A 536 39.55 -6.47 2.97
N SER A 537 38.86 -5.38 3.31
CA SER A 537 39.43 -4.19 3.93
C SER A 537 38.42 -3.59 4.91
N GLN A 538 38.85 -3.21 6.12
CA GLN A 538 37.97 -2.72 7.18
C GLN A 538 37.68 -1.21 7.04
N SER A 539 36.40 -0.84 6.96
CA SER A 539 35.93 0.53 7.19
C SER A 539 34.47 0.53 7.69
N HIS A 540 34.09 1.54 8.47
CA HIS A 540 32.80 1.56 9.19
C HIS A 540 31.59 1.81 8.27
N HIS A 541 30.50 1.06 8.48
CA HIS A 541 29.18 1.35 7.91
C HIS A 541 28.32 2.20 8.85
N HIS A 542 27.70 3.25 8.32
CA HIS A 542 26.46 3.82 8.89
C HIS A 542 25.25 3.19 8.19
N HIS A 543 24.17 2.92 8.94
CA HIS A 543 22.93 2.37 8.41
C HIS A 543 21.93 3.47 7.99
N HIS A 544 21.60 3.56 6.71
CA HIS A 544 20.29 4.06 6.30
C HIS A 544 19.20 3.05 6.69
N GLN A 545 18.05 3.54 7.16
CA GLN A 545 16.86 2.70 7.43
C GLN A 545 15.83 2.87 6.32
N ASN A 546 15.77 1.90 5.40
CA ASN A 546 14.73 1.86 4.37
C ASN A 546 13.35 1.61 5.01
N ILE A 547 12.38 2.50 4.76
CA ILE A 547 11.00 2.37 5.26
C ILE A 547 10.29 1.23 4.49
N PRO A 548 9.61 0.30 5.19
CA PRO A 548 9.00 -0.87 4.56
C PRO A 548 7.67 -0.55 3.87
N LEU A 549 7.72 -0.31 2.56
CA LEU A 549 6.62 0.04 1.63
C LEU A 549 5.39 -0.92 1.54
N LEU A 550 5.17 -1.85 2.47
CA LEU A 550 4.00 -2.75 2.46
C LEU A 550 3.63 -3.20 3.88
N THR A 551 2.64 -2.52 4.48
CA THR A 551 2.01 -2.87 5.76
C THR A 551 0.52 -3.14 5.56
N GLY A 552 0.21 -4.27 4.91
CA GLY A 552 -1.17 -4.64 4.54
C GLY A 552 -1.29 -6.02 3.89
N ILE A 553 -0.34 -6.92 4.16
CA ILE A 553 -0.35 -8.29 3.65
C ILE A 553 -0.60 -9.23 4.82
N GLU A 554 -1.86 -9.55 5.06
CA GLU A 554 -2.24 -10.65 5.96
C GLU A 554 -3.58 -11.27 5.50
N ALA A 555 -3.76 -12.55 5.82
CA ALA A 555 -4.92 -13.34 5.43
C ALA A 555 -6.19 -12.92 6.21
N PRO A 556 -7.34 -12.66 5.55
CA PRO A 556 -8.53 -12.08 6.20
C PRO A 556 -9.07 -12.83 7.43
N SER A 557 -8.81 -14.14 7.55
CA SER A 557 -9.35 -14.95 8.66
C SER A 557 -8.53 -14.98 9.94
N VAL A 558 -7.26 -14.54 9.94
CA VAL A 558 -6.55 -14.17 11.19
C VAL A 558 -7.14 -12.87 11.78
N THR A 559 -7.83 -12.09 10.93
CA THR A 559 -8.48 -10.77 11.13
C THR A 559 -9.07 -10.48 12.52
N LEU A 560 -9.56 -11.54 13.15
CA LEU A 560 -10.80 -11.55 13.94
C LEU A 560 -10.77 -12.51 15.12
N ALA A 561 -9.70 -13.30 15.26
CA ALA A 561 -9.66 -14.46 16.14
C ALA A 561 -9.55 -14.14 17.64
N THR A 562 -9.30 -12.88 17.98
CA THR A 562 -9.05 -12.39 19.34
C THR A 562 -10.25 -11.65 19.95
N GLY A 563 -11.37 -11.55 19.22
CA GLY A 563 -12.63 -11.03 19.72
C GLY A 563 -13.67 -12.15 19.85
N ASP A 564 -13.85 -12.62 21.08
CA ASP A 564 -15.11 -13.17 21.57
C ASP A 564 -15.60 -12.21 22.67
N ASP A 565 -16.90 -11.87 22.64
CA ASP A 565 -17.62 -11.03 23.62
C ASP A 565 -17.15 -9.57 23.77
N TYR A 566 -17.51 -8.71 22.80
CA TYR A 566 -17.52 -7.24 22.96
C TYR A 566 -18.71 -6.58 22.25
N ASP A 567 -19.21 -5.48 22.80
CA ASP A 567 -20.48 -4.84 22.43
C ASP A 567 -20.42 -4.08 21.08
N HIS A 568 -21.56 -3.86 20.44
CA HIS A 568 -21.68 -3.36 19.06
C HIS A 568 -21.63 -1.83 18.90
N THR A 569 -20.68 -1.18 19.59
CA THR A 569 -20.32 0.24 19.38
C THR A 569 -18.82 0.49 19.55
N SER A 570 -18.30 1.40 18.72
CA SER A 570 -16.96 2.00 18.71
C SER A 570 -15.75 1.10 18.33
N ASP A 571 -14.58 1.74 18.29
CA ASP A 571 -13.24 1.14 18.33
C ASP A 571 -12.54 0.72 17.03
N ALA A 572 -12.45 1.63 16.06
CA ALA A 572 -11.34 1.60 15.08
C ALA A 572 -9.95 1.63 15.76
N GLU A 573 -9.85 2.26 16.94
CA GLU A 573 -8.64 2.26 17.77
C GLU A 573 -8.34 0.90 18.43
N ALA A 574 -9.33 0.13 18.87
CA ALA A 574 -9.07 -1.24 19.35
C ALA A 574 -8.59 -2.14 18.20
N TRP A 575 -9.12 -1.96 16.99
CA TRP A 575 -8.61 -2.66 15.81
C TRP A 575 -7.16 -2.27 15.49
N GLN A 576 -6.84 -0.98 15.44
CA GLN A 576 -5.46 -0.53 15.19
C GLN A 576 -4.48 -0.85 16.33
N SER A 577 -4.92 -0.88 17.58
CA SER A 577 -4.07 -1.25 18.71
C SER A 577 -3.89 -2.77 18.82
N ALA A 578 -4.90 -3.57 18.45
CA ALA A 578 -4.74 -5.01 18.22
C ALA A 578 -3.76 -5.30 17.07
N GLU A 579 -3.84 -4.54 15.97
CA GLU A 579 -2.92 -4.62 14.83
C GLU A 579 -1.48 -4.24 15.23
N ARG A 580 -1.32 -3.17 16.03
CA ARG A 580 -0.03 -2.79 16.65
C ARG A 580 0.47 -3.81 17.68
N ALA A 581 -0.42 -4.58 18.31
CA ALA A 581 -0.10 -5.63 19.27
C ALA A 581 0.14 -7.02 18.64
N ARG A 582 -0.03 -7.19 17.32
CA ARG A 582 0.28 -8.47 16.66
C ARG A 582 1.75 -8.85 16.82
N PRO A 583 2.07 -10.12 17.16
CA PRO A 583 3.44 -10.57 17.34
C PRO A 583 4.17 -10.69 15.99
N LYS A 584 4.79 -9.59 15.54
CA LYS A 584 5.59 -9.58 14.30
C LYS A 584 6.81 -10.49 14.39
N SER A 585 7.15 -11.10 13.26
CA SER A 585 8.29 -12.02 13.15
C SER A 585 9.62 -11.30 13.00
N SER A 586 10.51 -11.64 13.92
CA SER A 586 11.96 -11.47 13.79
C SER A 586 12.52 -12.19 12.55
N LEU A 587 13.73 -11.82 12.10
CA LEU A 587 14.41 -12.53 11.01
C LEU A 587 14.57 -14.04 11.25
N PRO A 588 14.97 -14.52 12.46
CA PRO A 588 15.00 -15.96 12.76
C PRO A 588 13.62 -16.62 12.70
N SER A 589 12.57 -16.04 13.27
CA SER A 589 11.24 -16.68 13.25
C SER A 589 10.62 -16.72 11.85
N ALA A 590 10.87 -15.70 11.01
CA ALA A 590 10.50 -15.72 9.61
C ALA A 590 11.24 -16.84 8.83
N PHE A 591 12.54 -17.03 9.09
CA PHE A 591 13.31 -18.16 8.56
C PHE A 591 12.74 -19.52 9.02
N MET A 592 12.42 -19.70 10.32
CA MET A 592 11.86 -20.96 10.81
C MET A 592 10.51 -21.29 10.15
N ASN A 593 9.63 -20.28 9.98
CA ASN A 593 8.36 -20.46 9.28
C ASN A 593 8.56 -20.81 7.80
N MET A 594 9.46 -20.09 7.11
CA MET A 594 9.71 -20.29 5.68
C MET A 594 10.39 -21.63 5.39
N ALA A 595 11.41 -22.01 6.16
CA ALA A 595 12.05 -23.33 6.03
C ALA A 595 11.07 -24.47 6.38
N ASN A 596 10.16 -24.29 7.34
CA ASN A 596 9.11 -25.28 7.58
C ASN A 596 8.21 -25.49 6.33
N SER A 597 7.78 -24.40 5.68
CA SER A 597 7.00 -24.49 4.42
C SER A 597 7.77 -25.02 3.21
N ILE A 598 9.10 -24.85 3.13
CA ILE A 598 9.93 -25.33 2.01
C ILE A 598 10.31 -26.82 2.15
N ILE A 599 10.39 -27.35 3.38
CA ILE A 599 10.92 -28.70 3.61
C ILE A 599 9.79 -29.69 3.95
N GLY A 600 8.83 -29.28 4.79
CA GLY A 600 7.53 -29.92 5.06
C GLY A 600 7.51 -31.45 5.04
N ALA A 601 6.61 -32.01 4.22
CA ALA A 601 6.58 -33.44 3.88
C ALA A 601 7.58 -33.82 2.78
N GLY A 602 7.93 -32.87 1.91
CA GLY A 602 8.62 -33.12 0.64
C GLY A 602 10.03 -33.66 0.79
N ILE A 603 10.71 -33.39 1.91
CA ILE A 603 12.05 -33.93 2.20
C ILE A 603 12.12 -35.46 2.18
N ILE A 604 11.07 -36.14 2.63
CA ILE A 604 11.02 -37.62 2.65
C ILE A 604 10.79 -38.23 1.26
N GLY A 605 10.32 -37.44 0.30
CA GLY A 605 10.26 -37.81 -1.12
C GLY A 605 11.56 -37.63 -1.91
N GLN A 606 12.57 -36.91 -1.39
CA GLN A 606 13.78 -36.59 -2.16
C GLN A 606 14.61 -37.82 -2.58
N PRO A 607 14.79 -38.88 -1.76
CA PRO A 607 15.41 -40.13 -2.20
C PRO A 607 14.67 -40.79 -3.36
N TYR A 608 13.33 -40.73 -3.36
CA TYR A 608 12.50 -41.24 -4.44
C TYR A 608 12.62 -40.40 -5.71
N ALA A 609 12.74 -39.08 -5.60
CA ALA A 609 13.06 -38.21 -6.75
C ALA A 609 14.41 -38.60 -7.38
N PHE A 610 15.43 -38.88 -6.57
CA PHE A 610 16.74 -39.32 -7.06
C PHE A 610 16.67 -40.69 -7.74
N ARG A 611 15.82 -41.62 -7.27
CA ARG A 611 15.52 -42.86 -7.99
C ARG A 611 14.88 -42.63 -9.35
N GLN A 612 13.97 -41.66 -9.47
CA GLN A 612 13.28 -41.36 -10.73
C GLN A 612 14.15 -40.58 -11.72
N ALA A 613 15.08 -39.73 -11.26
CA ALA A 613 15.99 -38.97 -12.13
C ALA A 613 17.32 -39.69 -12.44
N GLY A 614 17.82 -40.54 -11.53
CA GLY A 614 19.23 -40.94 -11.47
C GLY A 614 20.07 -39.96 -10.62
N LEU A 615 21.17 -40.44 -10.03
CA LEU A 615 21.97 -39.71 -9.04
C LEU A 615 22.50 -38.36 -9.55
N LEU A 616 23.17 -38.34 -10.70
CA LEU A 616 23.74 -37.11 -11.26
C LEU A 616 22.65 -36.10 -11.64
N ALA A 617 21.64 -36.54 -12.41
CA ALA A 617 20.53 -35.70 -12.81
C ALA A 617 19.72 -35.17 -11.62
N GLY A 618 19.41 -36.01 -10.63
CA GLY A 618 18.72 -35.62 -9.40
C GLY A 618 19.47 -34.56 -8.60
N THR A 619 20.81 -34.70 -8.49
CA THR A 619 21.66 -33.73 -7.81
C THR A 619 21.67 -32.38 -8.53
N VAL A 620 21.84 -32.38 -9.86
CA VAL A 620 21.82 -31.15 -10.67
C VAL A 620 20.44 -30.49 -10.64
N LEU A 621 19.37 -31.27 -10.79
CA LEU A 621 17.99 -30.77 -10.74
C LEU A 621 17.65 -30.14 -9.40
N LEU A 622 18.01 -30.76 -8.27
CA LEU A 622 17.72 -30.20 -6.95
C LEU A 622 18.40 -28.84 -6.76
N VAL A 623 19.67 -28.71 -7.15
CA VAL A 623 20.40 -27.43 -7.09
C VAL A 623 19.79 -26.38 -8.04
N VAL A 624 19.55 -26.72 -9.30
CA VAL A 624 18.99 -25.79 -10.30
C VAL A 624 17.58 -25.34 -9.91
N LEU A 625 16.71 -26.26 -9.48
CA LEU A 625 15.36 -25.94 -9.02
C LEU A 625 15.37 -25.12 -7.73
N THR A 626 16.33 -25.32 -6.82
CA THR A 626 16.51 -24.43 -5.65
C THR A 626 16.76 -23.00 -6.09
N VAL A 627 17.68 -22.77 -7.04
CA VAL A 627 18.01 -21.42 -7.53
C VAL A 627 16.81 -20.78 -8.24
N VAL A 628 16.07 -21.54 -9.05
CA VAL A 628 14.85 -21.06 -9.72
C VAL A 628 13.75 -20.72 -8.71
N VAL A 629 13.51 -21.57 -7.72
CA VAL A 629 12.53 -21.34 -6.65
C VAL A 629 12.88 -20.11 -5.81
N ASP A 630 14.14 -19.99 -5.39
CA ASP A 630 14.65 -18.84 -4.64
C ASP A 630 14.44 -17.53 -5.39
N TRP A 631 14.67 -17.53 -6.71
CA TRP A 631 14.40 -16.38 -7.56
C TRP A 631 12.90 -16.11 -7.70
N THR A 632 12.07 -17.12 -7.96
CA THR A 632 10.64 -16.89 -8.21
C THR A 632 9.83 -16.57 -6.95
N ILE A 633 10.28 -16.97 -5.75
CA ILE A 633 9.69 -16.51 -4.47
C ILE A 633 9.90 -15.00 -4.31
N ARG A 634 11.13 -14.50 -4.51
CA ARG A 634 11.44 -13.05 -4.43
C ARG A 634 10.67 -12.26 -5.48
N LEU A 635 10.51 -12.85 -6.66
CA LEU A 635 9.79 -12.29 -7.80
C LEU A 635 8.27 -12.15 -7.56
N ILE A 636 7.64 -13.00 -6.73
CA ILE A 636 6.24 -12.77 -6.28
C ILE A 636 6.14 -11.45 -5.52
N VAL A 637 6.98 -11.22 -4.51
CA VAL A 637 6.97 -9.97 -3.72
C VAL A 637 7.20 -8.75 -4.62
N VAL A 638 8.13 -8.84 -5.57
CA VAL A 638 8.38 -7.77 -6.55
C VAL A 638 7.14 -7.52 -7.43
N ASN A 639 6.48 -8.57 -7.93
CA ASN A 639 5.27 -8.42 -8.73
C ASN A 639 4.12 -7.80 -7.93
N SER A 640 3.92 -8.22 -6.67
CA SER A 640 2.90 -7.64 -5.79
C SER A 640 3.16 -6.15 -5.50
N LYS A 641 4.44 -5.75 -5.35
CA LYS A 641 4.83 -4.32 -5.29
C LYS A 641 4.46 -3.58 -6.58
N LEU A 642 4.88 -4.10 -7.73
CA LEU A 642 4.67 -3.48 -9.05
C LEU A 642 3.19 -3.38 -9.45
N SER A 643 2.35 -4.31 -8.99
CA SER A 643 0.90 -4.26 -9.22
C SER A 643 0.13 -3.48 -8.16
N GLY A 644 0.74 -3.16 -7.01
CA GLY A 644 0.04 -2.61 -5.83
C GLY A 644 -0.98 -3.57 -5.22
N ALA A 645 -0.76 -4.89 -5.32
CA ALA A 645 -1.71 -5.90 -4.86
C ALA A 645 -1.23 -6.58 -3.57
N THR A 646 -2.12 -6.77 -2.60
CA THR A 646 -1.79 -7.34 -1.28
C THR A 646 -1.81 -8.88 -1.23
N SER A 647 -2.30 -9.54 -2.28
CA SER A 647 -2.35 -11.01 -2.37
C SER A 647 -1.83 -11.52 -3.71
N PHE A 648 -1.39 -12.79 -3.75
CA PHE A 648 -0.90 -13.42 -4.98
C PHE A 648 -2.04 -13.59 -5.98
N GLN A 649 -3.25 -13.91 -5.49
CA GLN A 649 -4.49 -13.92 -6.28
C GLN A 649 -4.72 -12.57 -6.99
N GLY A 650 -4.70 -11.46 -6.25
CA GLY A 650 -4.88 -10.11 -6.82
C GLY A 650 -3.73 -9.65 -7.72
N THR A 651 -2.51 -10.11 -7.46
CA THR A 651 -1.33 -9.84 -8.31
C THR A 651 -1.53 -10.47 -9.70
N VAL A 652 -1.94 -11.74 -9.75
CA VAL A 652 -2.20 -12.45 -11.01
C VAL A 652 -3.49 -11.95 -11.69
N GLU A 653 -4.52 -11.57 -10.92
CA GLU A 653 -5.73 -10.95 -11.47
C GLU A 653 -5.43 -9.59 -12.14
N LYS A 654 -4.62 -8.73 -11.53
CA LYS A 654 -4.24 -7.45 -12.16
C LYS A 654 -3.36 -7.64 -13.40
N CYS A 655 -2.67 -8.78 -13.52
CA CYS A 655 -1.92 -9.15 -14.72
C CYS A 655 -2.80 -9.76 -15.83
N PHE A 656 -3.68 -10.71 -15.53
CA PHE A 656 -4.38 -11.54 -16.53
C PHE A 656 -5.91 -11.52 -16.41
N GLY A 657 -6.48 -10.63 -15.60
CA GLY A 657 -7.91 -10.54 -15.33
C GLY A 657 -8.46 -11.79 -14.64
N ARG A 658 -9.76 -12.03 -14.80
CA ARG A 658 -10.47 -13.14 -14.15
C ARG A 658 -9.96 -14.53 -14.54
N THR A 659 -9.45 -14.71 -15.75
CA THR A 659 -8.82 -15.99 -16.14
C THR A 659 -7.53 -16.23 -15.37
N GLY A 660 -6.75 -15.17 -15.12
CA GLY A 660 -5.64 -15.16 -14.16
C GLY A 660 -6.08 -15.55 -12.75
N LEU A 661 -7.12 -14.90 -12.21
CA LEU A 661 -7.68 -15.18 -10.89
C LEU A 661 -8.10 -16.65 -10.74
N VAL A 662 -8.78 -17.22 -11.75
CA VAL A 662 -9.15 -18.64 -11.77
C VAL A 662 -7.90 -19.52 -11.77
N ALA A 663 -6.91 -19.25 -12.63
CA ALA A 663 -5.71 -20.07 -12.76
C ALA A 663 -4.90 -20.15 -11.46
N ILE A 664 -4.65 -19.02 -10.79
CA ILE A 664 -3.93 -19.02 -9.51
C ILE A 664 -4.76 -19.66 -8.39
N SER A 665 -6.07 -19.42 -8.34
CA SER A 665 -6.94 -19.98 -7.30
C SER A 665 -7.03 -21.51 -7.41
N VAL A 666 -7.18 -22.05 -8.63
CA VAL A 666 -7.15 -23.50 -8.88
C VAL A 666 -5.81 -24.09 -8.48
N ALA A 667 -4.68 -23.49 -8.91
CA ALA A 667 -3.36 -24.02 -8.61
C ALA A 667 -3.05 -23.98 -7.10
N GLN A 668 -3.30 -22.85 -6.43
CA GLN A 668 -3.04 -22.69 -5.00
C GLN A 668 -3.91 -23.61 -4.14
N TRP A 669 -5.20 -23.75 -4.46
CA TRP A 669 -6.08 -24.71 -3.79
C TRP A 669 -5.62 -26.15 -4.02
N ALA A 670 -5.32 -26.53 -5.27
CA ALA A 670 -4.92 -27.90 -5.59
C ALA A 670 -3.54 -28.28 -5.02
N PHE A 671 -2.62 -27.32 -4.84
CA PHE A 671 -1.35 -27.54 -4.15
C PHE A 671 -1.58 -27.84 -2.67
N ALA A 672 -2.24 -26.92 -1.95
CA ALA A 672 -2.47 -27.05 -0.51
C ALA A 672 -3.34 -28.28 -0.17
N PHE A 673 -4.40 -28.54 -0.93
CA PHE A 673 -5.24 -29.72 -0.77
C PHE A 673 -4.47 -31.02 -1.07
N GLY A 674 -3.58 -31.00 -2.05
CA GLY A 674 -2.63 -32.09 -2.31
C GLY A 674 -1.68 -32.34 -1.13
N GLY A 675 -1.21 -31.27 -0.47
CA GLY A 675 -0.47 -31.32 0.79
C GLY A 675 -1.25 -32.00 1.90
N MET A 676 -2.51 -31.60 2.14
CA MET A 676 -3.39 -32.22 3.14
C MET A 676 -3.55 -33.74 2.91
N VAL A 677 -3.71 -34.18 1.66
CA VAL A 677 -3.80 -35.61 1.32
C VAL A 677 -2.47 -36.34 1.56
N ALA A 678 -1.33 -35.73 1.19
CA ALA A 678 -0.01 -36.29 1.47
C ALA A 678 0.23 -36.46 2.98
N PHE A 679 -0.15 -35.48 3.79
CA PHE A 679 -0.03 -35.53 5.24
C PHE A 679 -0.88 -36.65 5.86
N GLY A 680 -2.12 -36.82 5.41
CA GLY A 680 -2.99 -37.91 5.86
C GLY A 680 -2.42 -39.30 5.52
N VAL A 681 -1.85 -39.46 4.33
CA VAL A 681 -1.09 -40.68 3.93
C VAL A 681 0.09 -40.93 4.88
N ILE A 682 0.90 -39.90 5.14
CA ILE A 682 2.07 -40.00 6.03
C ILE A 682 1.69 -40.41 7.46
N VAL A 683 0.61 -39.84 8.01
CA VAL A 683 0.11 -40.18 9.36
C VAL A 683 -0.28 -41.65 9.42
N GLY A 684 -1.02 -42.14 8.41
CA GLY A 684 -1.44 -43.54 8.32
C GLY A 684 -0.29 -44.53 8.13
N ASP A 685 0.78 -44.14 7.44
CA ASP A 685 1.95 -44.99 7.24
C ASP A 685 2.87 -45.00 8.48
N SER A 686 3.02 -43.85 9.16
CA SER A 686 4.04 -43.64 10.19
C SER A 686 3.55 -43.99 11.61
N ILE A 687 2.41 -43.44 12.03
CA ILE A 687 1.94 -43.53 13.43
C ILE A 687 1.59 -44.96 13.86
N PRO A 688 0.90 -45.81 13.08
CA PRO A 688 0.58 -47.18 13.51
C PRO A 688 1.83 -48.03 13.78
N SER A 689 2.94 -47.75 13.09
CA SER A 689 4.21 -48.44 13.29
C SER A 689 4.88 -48.04 14.60
N VAL A 690 4.79 -46.76 14.99
CA VAL A 690 5.21 -46.29 16.32
C VAL A 690 4.34 -46.91 17.42
N LEU A 691 3.01 -46.90 17.26
CA LEU A 691 2.09 -47.44 18.27
C LEU A 691 2.32 -48.94 18.51
N ARG A 692 2.61 -49.72 17.47
CA ARG A 692 2.99 -51.14 17.58
C ARG A 692 4.37 -51.35 18.24
N ALA A 693 5.31 -50.41 18.09
CA ALA A 693 6.62 -50.47 18.75
C ALA A 693 6.55 -50.09 20.25
N VAL A 694 5.68 -49.15 20.62
CA VAL A 694 5.46 -48.75 22.03
C VAL A 694 4.60 -49.76 22.79
N TRP A 695 3.59 -50.36 22.12
CA TRP A 695 2.75 -51.42 22.67
C TRP A 695 2.80 -52.68 21.79
N PRO A 696 3.72 -53.62 22.06
CA PRO A 696 3.82 -54.87 21.29
C PRO A 696 2.51 -55.68 21.25
N GLY A 697 1.77 -55.73 22.37
CA GLY A 697 0.46 -56.38 22.49
C GLY A 697 -0.72 -55.56 21.97
N LEU A 698 -0.52 -54.43 21.27
CA LEU A 698 -1.57 -53.50 20.88
C LEU A 698 -2.75 -54.19 20.19
N ARG A 699 -2.49 -55.08 19.22
CA ARG A 699 -3.52 -55.80 18.45
C ARG A 699 -4.45 -56.69 19.28
N GLU A 700 -4.03 -57.07 20.48
CA GLU A 700 -4.78 -57.96 21.38
C GLU A 700 -5.64 -57.16 22.38
N MET A 701 -5.45 -55.85 22.47
CA MET A 701 -6.21 -54.98 23.36
C MET A 701 -7.59 -54.63 22.76
N PRO A 702 -8.71 -54.89 23.45
CA PRO A 702 -10.04 -54.50 22.96
C PRO A 702 -10.14 -52.98 22.84
N VAL A 703 -10.80 -52.51 21.77
CA VAL A 703 -10.91 -51.09 21.33
C VAL A 703 -9.56 -50.45 20.95
N VAL A 704 -8.56 -50.46 21.82
CA VAL A 704 -7.26 -49.80 21.59
C VAL A 704 -6.49 -50.43 20.42
N GLY A 705 -6.62 -51.75 20.22
CA GLY A 705 -6.00 -52.47 19.10
C GLY A 705 -6.46 -52.04 17.70
N LEU A 706 -7.58 -51.32 17.60
CA LEU A 706 -7.99 -50.67 16.35
C LEU A 706 -6.96 -49.63 15.89
N LEU A 707 -6.19 -49.03 16.80
CA LEU A 707 -5.10 -48.10 16.48
C LEU A 707 -3.85 -48.78 15.86
N ALA A 708 -3.86 -50.10 15.68
CA ALA A 708 -2.84 -50.79 14.87
C ALA A 708 -3.11 -50.71 13.35
N ASP A 709 -4.34 -50.34 12.96
CA ASP A 709 -4.84 -50.21 11.58
C ASP A 709 -4.61 -48.78 11.03
N ARG A 710 -4.08 -48.69 9.81
CA ARG A 710 -3.79 -47.44 9.08
C ARG A 710 -5.01 -46.52 8.98
N ARG A 711 -6.17 -47.08 8.65
CA ARG A 711 -7.41 -46.36 8.34
C ARG A 711 -8.00 -45.76 9.60
N VAL A 712 -8.00 -46.52 10.69
CA VAL A 712 -8.47 -46.05 12.00
C VAL A 712 -7.57 -44.91 12.50
N VAL A 713 -6.24 -45.05 12.40
CA VAL A 713 -5.32 -44.00 12.84
C VAL A 713 -5.45 -42.71 12.02
N ILE A 714 -5.62 -42.79 10.69
CA ILE A 714 -5.93 -41.61 9.87
C ILE A 714 -7.19 -40.91 10.40
N VAL A 715 -8.29 -41.64 10.62
CA VAL A 715 -9.55 -41.04 11.09
C VAL A 715 -9.40 -40.46 12.50
N VAL A 716 -8.87 -41.22 13.46
CA VAL A 716 -8.79 -40.82 14.87
C VAL A 716 -7.87 -39.61 15.07
N PHE A 717 -6.67 -39.61 14.47
CA PHE A 717 -5.74 -38.49 14.66
C PHE A 717 -6.12 -37.26 13.82
N THR A 718 -6.69 -37.44 12.61
CA THR A 718 -7.18 -36.29 11.82
C THR A 718 -8.39 -35.64 12.50
N MET A 719 -9.38 -36.41 12.95
CA MET A 719 -10.57 -35.86 13.62
C MET A 719 -10.30 -35.40 15.06
N GLY A 720 -9.35 -36.00 15.76
CA GLY A 720 -9.04 -35.69 17.16
C GLY A 720 -8.00 -34.58 17.37
N ILE A 721 -7.13 -34.32 16.39
CA ILE A 721 -6.06 -33.31 16.49
C ILE A 721 -6.16 -32.29 15.35
N SER A 722 -6.02 -32.73 14.09
CA SER A 722 -5.90 -31.79 12.97
C SER A 722 -7.19 -31.04 12.65
N TYR A 723 -8.36 -31.65 12.82
CA TYR A 723 -9.66 -30.99 12.59
C TYR A 723 -9.94 -29.87 13.63
N PRO A 724 -9.84 -30.10 14.96
CA PRO A 724 -9.93 -29.04 15.96
C PRO A 724 -8.93 -27.89 15.73
N LEU A 725 -7.70 -28.21 15.32
CA LEU A 725 -6.71 -27.19 14.97
C LEU A 725 -7.05 -26.42 13.68
N ALA A 726 -7.63 -27.08 12.67
CA ALA A 726 -8.07 -26.44 11.43
C ALA A 726 -9.30 -25.53 11.62
N LEU A 727 -10.15 -25.80 12.62
CA LEU A 727 -11.22 -24.90 13.04
C LEU A 727 -10.71 -23.64 13.75
N TYR A 728 -9.50 -23.67 14.31
CA TYR A 728 -8.95 -22.58 15.09
C TYR A 728 -8.71 -21.32 14.21
N ARG A 729 -9.05 -20.15 14.76
CA ARG A 729 -9.17 -18.88 14.04
C ARG A 729 -7.84 -18.09 14.04
N ASP A 730 -6.98 -18.30 15.05
CA ASP A 730 -5.68 -17.63 15.24
C ASP A 730 -4.50 -18.57 14.95
N ILE A 731 -3.82 -18.37 13.83
CA ILE A 731 -2.61 -19.14 13.47
C ILE A 731 -1.32 -18.57 14.09
N ALA A 732 -1.30 -17.33 14.59
CA ALA A 732 -0.10 -16.75 15.18
C ALA A 732 0.39 -17.55 16.41
N LYS A 733 -0.54 -18.17 17.16
CA LYS A 733 -0.22 -19.10 18.26
C LYS A 733 0.51 -20.38 17.80
N LEU A 734 0.36 -20.81 16.55
CA LEU A 734 1.08 -21.97 15.99
C LEU A 734 2.53 -21.66 15.57
N ALA A 735 2.96 -20.38 15.51
CA ALA A 735 4.33 -20.03 15.14
C ALA A 735 5.42 -20.65 16.05
N LYS A 736 5.07 -21.00 17.30
CA LYS A 736 5.95 -21.76 18.20
C LYS A 736 6.15 -23.21 17.75
N ALA A 737 5.16 -23.83 17.09
CA ALA A 737 5.25 -25.19 16.58
C ALA A 737 6.21 -25.32 15.38
N SER A 738 6.38 -24.27 14.56
CA SER A 738 7.37 -24.24 13.46
C SER A 738 8.81 -24.51 13.94
N THR A 739 9.13 -24.17 15.19
CA THR A 739 10.44 -24.49 15.78
C THR A 739 10.59 -25.99 16.10
N LEU A 740 9.54 -26.61 16.63
CA LEU A 740 9.48 -28.06 16.87
C LEU A 740 9.50 -28.85 15.57
N ALA A 741 8.88 -28.33 14.50
CA ALA A 741 8.88 -28.93 13.17
C ALA A 741 10.31 -29.07 12.60
N LEU A 742 11.13 -28.01 12.70
CA LEU A 742 12.52 -28.04 12.24
C LEU A 742 13.44 -28.91 13.14
N VAL A 743 13.15 -29.03 14.43
CA VAL A 743 13.84 -30.00 15.31
C VAL A 743 13.47 -31.45 14.92
N SER A 744 12.19 -31.73 14.70
CA SER A 744 11.69 -33.01 14.17
C SER A 744 12.39 -33.39 12.85
N MET A 745 12.54 -32.41 11.96
CA MET A 745 13.20 -32.55 10.67
C MET A 745 14.70 -32.85 10.77
N ALA A 746 15.42 -32.18 11.69
CA ALA A 746 16.81 -32.51 11.98
C ALA A 746 16.95 -33.94 12.52
N VAL A 747 16.04 -34.40 13.38
CA VAL A 747 15.99 -35.79 13.86
C VAL A 747 15.75 -36.78 12.72
N ILE A 748 14.86 -36.47 11.77
CA ILE A 748 14.60 -37.30 10.58
C ILE A 748 15.86 -37.44 9.72
N VAL A 749 16.52 -36.32 9.36
CA VAL A 749 17.73 -36.34 8.51
C VAL A 749 18.87 -37.08 9.20
N VAL A 750 19.15 -36.79 10.48
CA VAL A 750 20.18 -37.50 11.26
C VAL A 750 19.87 -38.98 11.36
N THR A 751 18.61 -39.36 11.54
CA THR A 751 18.20 -40.78 11.60
C THR A 751 18.46 -41.49 10.28
N VAL A 752 18.09 -40.92 9.13
CA VAL A 752 18.30 -41.59 7.83
C VAL A 752 19.78 -41.65 7.44
N VAL A 753 20.57 -40.62 7.77
CA VAL A 753 22.04 -40.63 7.58
C VAL A 753 22.71 -41.71 8.44
N VAL A 754 22.41 -41.75 9.75
CA VAL A 754 23.05 -42.70 10.68
C VAL A 754 22.57 -44.13 10.43
N GLN A 755 21.26 -44.36 10.33
CA GLN A 755 20.73 -45.71 10.14
C GLN A 755 21.03 -46.23 8.73
N GLY A 756 21.01 -45.38 7.69
CA GLY A 756 21.37 -45.79 6.33
C GLY A 756 22.80 -46.33 6.22
N ALA A 757 23.75 -45.74 6.96
CA ALA A 757 25.11 -46.27 7.05
C ALA A 757 25.17 -47.66 7.72
N ILE A 758 24.27 -47.95 8.67
CA ILE A 758 24.22 -49.17 9.50
C ILE A 758 23.44 -50.32 8.83
N VAL A 759 22.48 -50.03 7.93
CA VAL A 759 21.62 -51.03 7.25
C VAL A 759 22.46 -52.21 6.68
N PRO A 760 22.12 -53.47 6.97
CA PRO A 760 22.83 -54.64 6.45
C PRO A 760 22.89 -54.70 4.92
N ALA A 761 23.95 -55.28 4.37
CA ALA A 761 24.18 -55.32 2.91
C ALA A 761 23.07 -56.02 2.11
N GLU A 762 22.29 -56.90 2.76
CA GLU A 762 21.18 -57.65 2.16
C GLU A 762 19.92 -56.80 1.92
N GLU A 763 19.67 -55.81 2.79
CA GLU A 763 18.52 -54.91 2.69
C GLU A 763 18.75 -53.77 1.68
N ARG A 764 20.02 -53.41 1.43
CA ARG A 764 20.42 -52.32 0.51
C ARG A 764 19.95 -52.55 -0.93
N GLY A 765 19.85 -51.45 -1.69
CA GLY A 765 19.49 -51.47 -3.11
C GLY A 765 20.63 -51.83 -4.05
N SER A 766 20.29 -52.09 -5.31
CA SER A 766 21.24 -52.15 -6.41
C SER A 766 21.46 -50.74 -6.99
N LEU A 767 22.73 -50.38 -7.18
CA LEU A 767 23.16 -49.20 -7.95
C LEU A 767 23.91 -49.60 -9.24
N LYS A 768 23.72 -50.85 -9.70
CA LYS A 768 24.45 -51.41 -10.86
C LYS A 768 23.97 -50.87 -12.20
N ASP A 769 22.73 -50.38 -12.28
CA ASP A 769 22.18 -49.82 -13.50
C ASP A 769 22.70 -48.40 -13.75
N TRP A 770 23.40 -48.21 -14.87
CA TRP A 770 23.94 -46.91 -15.30
C TRP A 770 22.89 -45.77 -15.31
N ARG A 771 21.62 -46.08 -15.60
CA ARG A 771 20.51 -45.12 -15.56
C ARG A 771 20.26 -44.56 -14.15
N LEU A 772 20.41 -45.38 -13.11
CA LEU A 772 20.29 -44.96 -11.71
C LEU A 772 21.46 -44.07 -11.26
N LEU A 773 22.60 -44.12 -11.94
CA LEU A 773 23.76 -43.28 -11.65
C LEU A 773 23.76 -41.95 -12.41
N VAL A 774 23.29 -41.94 -13.66
CA VAL A 774 23.41 -40.78 -14.57
C VAL A 774 22.05 -40.11 -14.83
N ILE A 775 21.24 -40.67 -15.73
CA ILE A 775 19.91 -40.19 -16.11
C ILE A 775 18.97 -41.40 -16.24
N ASN A 776 17.81 -41.31 -15.60
CA ASN A 776 16.72 -42.27 -15.65
C ASN A 776 15.45 -41.65 -16.27
N ASP A 777 14.57 -42.49 -16.79
CA ASP A 777 13.43 -42.09 -17.63
C ASP A 777 12.32 -41.31 -16.86
N GLY A 778 12.34 -41.36 -15.53
CA GLY A 778 11.41 -40.68 -14.62
C GLY A 778 11.71 -39.21 -14.32
N ILE A 779 12.59 -38.56 -15.08
CA ILE A 779 13.13 -37.22 -14.79
C ILE A 779 12.06 -36.13 -14.52
N PHE A 780 10.94 -36.14 -15.23
CA PHE A 780 9.83 -35.19 -15.00
C PHE A 780 9.10 -35.45 -13.67
N GLN A 781 9.03 -36.71 -13.23
CA GLN A 781 8.43 -37.10 -11.95
C GLN A 781 9.32 -36.67 -10.78
N ALA A 782 10.65 -36.72 -10.98
CA ALA A 782 11.59 -36.15 -10.03
C ALA A 782 11.46 -34.63 -9.93
N ILE A 783 11.31 -33.91 -11.05
CA ILE A 783 11.02 -32.47 -11.05
C ILE A 783 9.72 -32.18 -10.29
N GLY A 784 8.67 -33.00 -10.48
CA GLY A 784 7.43 -32.93 -9.72
C GLY A 784 7.69 -33.06 -8.20
N VAL A 785 8.31 -34.16 -7.76
CA VAL A 785 8.58 -34.42 -6.34
C VAL A 785 9.49 -33.38 -5.68
N ILE A 786 10.49 -32.86 -6.40
CA ILE A 786 11.36 -31.77 -5.92
C ILE A 786 10.53 -30.47 -5.82
N SER A 787 9.72 -30.14 -6.84
CA SER A 787 8.88 -28.94 -6.82
C SER A 787 7.81 -28.99 -5.74
N PHE A 788 7.23 -30.16 -5.46
CA PHE A 788 6.28 -30.34 -4.35
C PHE A 788 6.91 -30.00 -3.00
N ALA A 789 8.20 -30.31 -2.79
CA ALA A 789 8.90 -29.87 -1.59
C ALA A 789 9.12 -28.35 -1.60
N PHE A 790 9.90 -27.85 -2.57
CA PHE A 790 10.47 -26.51 -2.47
C PHE A 790 9.47 -25.34 -2.65
N VAL A 791 8.25 -25.59 -3.14
CA VAL A 791 7.25 -24.55 -3.45
C VAL A 791 6.50 -24.06 -2.20
N CYS A 792 7.06 -23.03 -1.54
CA CYS A 792 6.39 -22.26 -0.49
C CYS A 792 5.68 -20.98 -1.02
N HIS A 793 5.53 -20.83 -2.34
CA HIS A 793 5.14 -19.59 -3.02
C HIS A 793 3.82 -18.97 -2.51
N HIS A 794 2.85 -19.79 -2.11
CA HIS A 794 1.57 -19.32 -1.56
C HIS A 794 1.71 -18.61 -0.20
N ASN A 795 2.64 -19.08 0.66
CA ASN A 795 2.92 -18.46 1.97
C ASN A 795 3.92 -17.30 1.88
N SER A 796 4.57 -17.07 0.73
CA SER A 796 5.64 -16.07 0.58
C SER A 796 5.22 -14.66 1.00
N LEU A 797 4.03 -14.24 0.60
CA LEU A 797 3.45 -12.94 0.95
C LEU A 797 3.08 -12.85 2.43
N LEU A 798 2.46 -13.87 3.02
CA LEU A 798 2.14 -13.91 4.45
C LEU A 798 3.42 -13.82 5.31
N ILE A 799 4.48 -14.54 4.91
CA ILE A 799 5.79 -14.48 5.57
C ILE A 799 6.40 -13.07 5.42
N TYR A 800 6.33 -12.46 4.23
CA TYR A 800 6.76 -11.08 4.00
C TYR A 800 6.02 -10.09 4.92
N GLY A 801 4.69 -10.13 4.94
CA GLY A 801 3.85 -9.23 5.75
C GLY A 801 4.08 -9.40 7.25
N SER A 802 4.35 -10.62 7.70
CA SER A 802 4.63 -10.92 9.12
C SER A 802 5.94 -10.31 9.64
N LEU A 803 6.86 -9.86 8.78
CA LEU A 803 8.17 -9.33 9.22
C LEU A 803 8.02 -8.08 10.08
N GLU A 804 8.86 -7.97 11.12
CA GLU A 804 8.96 -6.79 11.98
C GLU A 804 9.26 -5.49 11.19
N LYS A 805 10.09 -5.59 10.14
CA LYS A 805 10.38 -4.50 9.18
C LYS A 805 10.33 -5.05 7.74
N PRO A 806 9.15 -5.07 7.07
CA PRO A 806 8.95 -5.75 5.79
C PRO A 806 9.62 -5.03 4.61
N THR A 807 10.92 -5.29 4.44
CA THR A 807 11.80 -4.74 3.38
C THR A 807 12.27 -5.87 2.45
N ILE A 808 12.51 -5.55 1.17
CA ILE A 808 12.91 -6.55 0.16
C ILE A 808 14.25 -7.20 0.54
N ASP A 809 15.22 -6.43 1.03
CA ASP A 809 16.56 -6.92 1.38
C ASP A 809 16.51 -7.94 2.53
N ARG A 810 15.69 -7.65 3.54
CA ARG A 810 15.42 -8.56 4.67
C ARG A 810 14.71 -9.83 4.21
N PHE A 811 13.69 -9.71 3.36
CA PHE A 811 12.99 -10.87 2.82
C PHE A 811 13.86 -11.71 1.88
N SER A 812 14.72 -11.09 1.06
CA SER A 812 15.69 -11.79 0.21
C SER A 812 16.69 -12.57 1.07
N ARG A 813 17.19 -11.97 2.16
CA ARG A 813 18.06 -12.67 3.12
C ARG A 813 17.36 -13.84 3.83
N VAL A 814 16.10 -13.69 4.23
CA VAL A 814 15.30 -14.81 4.79
C VAL A 814 15.09 -15.89 3.73
N THR A 815 14.77 -15.52 2.50
CA THR A 815 14.59 -16.46 1.37
C THR A 815 15.84 -17.27 1.14
N HIS A 816 16.99 -16.62 0.88
CA HIS A 816 18.27 -17.26 0.60
C HIS A 816 18.76 -18.21 1.69
N ILE A 817 18.60 -17.83 2.97
CA ILE A 817 19.00 -18.69 4.08
C ILE A 817 18.04 -19.88 4.21
N SER A 818 16.73 -19.66 4.00
CA SER A 818 15.73 -20.74 4.02
C SER A 818 15.94 -21.73 2.88
N THR A 819 16.02 -21.25 1.63
CA THR A 819 16.23 -22.10 0.43
C THR A 819 17.56 -22.83 0.49
N GLY A 820 18.65 -22.18 0.91
CA GLY A 820 19.97 -22.78 1.06
C GLY A 820 20.04 -23.87 2.13
N VAL A 821 19.46 -23.65 3.32
CA VAL A 821 19.40 -24.66 4.38
C VAL A 821 18.51 -25.84 3.96
N SER A 822 17.36 -25.56 3.32
CA SER A 822 16.48 -26.59 2.75
C SER A 822 17.19 -27.43 1.69
N MET A 823 17.98 -26.81 0.81
CA MET A 823 18.77 -27.50 -0.21
C MET A 823 19.78 -28.47 0.42
N VAL A 824 20.52 -28.04 1.44
CA VAL A 824 21.48 -28.91 2.15
C VAL A 824 20.76 -30.07 2.86
N ALA A 825 19.65 -29.80 3.56
CA ALA A 825 18.86 -30.84 4.22
C ALA A 825 18.31 -31.87 3.22
N CYS A 826 17.70 -31.40 2.12
CA CYS A 826 17.17 -32.24 1.06
C CYS A 826 18.26 -33.04 0.31
N LEU A 827 19.45 -32.45 0.06
CA LEU A 827 20.59 -33.17 -0.54
C LEU A 827 21.12 -34.27 0.38
N LEU A 828 21.36 -33.97 1.67
CA LEU A 828 21.80 -34.97 2.65
C LEU A 828 20.79 -36.13 2.75
N MET A 829 19.50 -35.80 2.83
CA MET A 829 18.42 -36.77 2.85
C MET A 829 18.40 -37.62 1.57
N ALA A 830 18.38 -36.99 0.40
CA ALA A 830 18.34 -37.65 -0.90
C ALA A 830 19.51 -38.61 -1.10
N LEU A 831 20.74 -38.14 -0.86
CA LEU A 831 21.95 -38.92 -1.01
C LEU A 831 21.99 -40.10 -0.04
N SER A 832 21.73 -39.88 1.26
CA SER A 832 21.75 -40.97 2.25
C SER A 832 20.67 -42.04 1.99
N GLY A 833 19.46 -41.64 1.63
CA GLY A 833 18.37 -42.56 1.32
C GLY A 833 18.62 -43.33 0.03
N PHE A 834 18.95 -42.62 -1.05
CA PHE A 834 19.11 -43.22 -2.37
C PHE A 834 20.38 -44.09 -2.47
N LEU A 835 21.51 -43.68 -1.89
CA LEU A 835 22.72 -44.50 -1.90
C LEU A 835 22.60 -45.77 -1.03
N THR A 836 21.67 -45.79 -0.06
CA THR A 836 21.36 -46.98 0.74
C THR A 836 20.39 -47.90 0.01
N PHE A 837 19.29 -47.36 -0.54
CA PHE A 837 18.16 -48.16 -1.02
C PHE A 837 17.99 -48.24 -2.54
N GLY A 838 18.73 -47.47 -3.35
CA GLY A 838 18.81 -47.59 -4.81
C GLY A 838 17.46 -47.74 -5.52
N ASP A 839 17.34 -48.81 -6.32
CA ASP A 839 16.12 -49.28 -6.97
C ASP A 839 14.94 -49.50 -5.99
N LYS A 840 15.21 -50.03 -4.79
CA LYS A 840 14.20 -50.28 -3.73
C LYS A 840 13.69 -49.02 -3.03
N THR A 841 14.23 -47.83 -3.32
CA THR A 841 13.85 -46.58 -2.64
C THR A 841 12.36 -46.25 -2.81
N GLN A 842 11.65 -46.03 -1.70
CA GLN A 842 10.20 -45.79 -1.66
C GLN A 842 9.85 -44.30 -1.55
N GLY A 843 8.63 -43.92 -1.97
CA GLY A 843 8.12 -42.54 -1.87
C GLY A 843 8.04 -41.98 -0.42
N ASN A 844 7.97 -42.87 0.58
CA ASN A 844 8.31 -42.58 1.95
C ASN A 844 9.52 -43.44 2.36
N VAL A 845 10.71 -42.84 2.39
CA VAL A 845 11.96 -43.53 2.74
C VAL A 845 11.99 -44.08 4.19
N LEU A 846 11.18 -43.56 5.12
CA LEU A 846 11.05 -44.18 6.45
C LEU A 846 10.36 -45.57 6.39
N ASN A 847 9.73 -45.93 5.28
CA ASN A 847 9.16 -47.27 5.05
C ASN A 847 10.18 -48.24 4.41
N ASN A 848 11.40 -47.80 4.10
CA ASN A 848 12.51 -48.69 3.70
C ASN A 848 13.25 -49.33 4.88
N PHE A 849 13.22 -48.69 6.05
CA PHE A 849 13.81 -49.20 7.29
C PHE A 849 12.84 -50.13 8.03
N PRO A 850 13.32 -51.10 8.85
CA PRO A 850 12.46 -52.02 9.57
C PRO A 850 11.60 -51.34 10.67
N ALA A 851 10.63 -52.08 11.19
CA ALA A 851 9.57 -51.55 12.07
C ALA A 851 9.89 -51.60 13.58
N ASP A 852 10.96 -52.28 13.96
CA ASP A 852 11.46 -52.47 15.33
C ASP A 852 12.42 -51.34 15.78
N ASN A 853 13.22 -50.81 14.86
CA ASN A 853 14.29 -49.86 15.11
C ASN A 853 13.79 -48.59 15.83
N THR A 854 14.26 -48.38 17.07
CA THR A 854 13.80 -47.32 17.97
C THR A 854 14.12 -45.92 17.45
N MET A 855 15.27 -45.72 16.80
CA MET A 855 15.66 -44.42 16.22
C MET A 855 14.77 -44.06 15.03
N VAL A 856 14.48 -45.05 14.17
CA VAL A 856 13.55 -44.87 13.04
C VAL A 856 12.12 -44.64 13.54
N ASN A 857 11.68 -45.33 14.59
CA ASN A 857 10.36 -45.10 15.19
C ASN A 857 10.26 -43.72 15.86
N LEU A 858 11.32 -43.19 16.46
CA LEU A 858 11.37 -41.79 16.91
C LEU A 858 11.21 -40.83 15.72
N ALA A 859 11.93 -41.04 14.61
CA ALA A 859 11.77 -40.24 13.40
C ALA A 859 10.35 -40.32 12.80
N ARG A 860 9.73 -41.51 12.77
CA ARG A 860 8.32 -41.72 12.35
C ARG A 860 7.33 -40.96 13.25
N LEU A 861 7.57 -40.93 14.57
CA LEU A 861 6.75 -40.18 15.52
C LEU A 861 6.89 -38.66 15.30
N CYS A 862 8.13 -38.18 15.26
CA CYS A 862 8.45 -36.78 14.98
C CYS A 862 7.86 -36.31 13.64
N PHE A 863 7.89 -37.15 12.61
CA PHE A 863 7.29 -36.86 11.30
C PHE A 863 5.77 -36.81 11.35
N GLY A 864 5.12 -37.84 11.92
CA GLY A 864 3.66 -37.90 12.00
C GLY A 864 3.05 -36.77 12.85
N LEU A 865 3.68 -36.41 13.97
CA LEU A 865 3.26 -35.26 14.79
C LEU A 865 3.42 -33.92 14.05
N ASN A 866 4.48 -33.75 13.26
CA ASN A 866 4.66 -32.57 12.42
C ASN A 866 3.57 -32.48 11.35
N MET A 867 3.22 -33.58 10.69
CA MET A 867 2.16 -33.58 9.67
C MET A 867 0.79 -33.26 10.26
N LEU A 868 0.47 -33.79 11.46
CA LEU A 868 -0.79 -33.49 12.16
C LEU A 868 -0.94 -32.01 12.54
N THR A 869 0.17 -31.31 12.77
CA THR A 869 0.21 -29.87 13.08
C THR A 869 0.39 -28.97 11.84
N THR A 870 0.83 -29.52 10.70
CA THR A 870 0.96 -28.81 9.42
C THR A 870 -0.33 -28.86 8.58
N LEU A 871 -1.12 -29.94 8.66
CA LEU A 871 -2.41 -30.08 7.96
C LEU A 871 -3.39 -28.90 8.19
N PRO A 872 -3.54 -28.35 9.41
CA PRO A 872 -4.32 -27.13 9.66
C PRO A 872 -3.88 -25.91 8.84
N LEU A 873 -2.59 -25.78 8.52
CA LEU A 873 -2.04 -24.63 7.78
C LEU A 873 -2.44 -24.71 6.30
N GLU A 874 -2.33 -25.88 5.68
CA GLU A 874 -2.79 -26.08 4.30
C GLU A 874 -4.32 -26.01 4.19
N ALA A 875 -5.06 -26.46 5.22
CA ALA A 875 -6.50 -26.31 5.30
C ALA A 875 -6.93 -24.83 5.35
N PHE A 876 -6.14 -23.99 6.06
CA PHE A 876 -6.32 -22.54 6.06
C PHE A 876 -6.09 -21.95 4.67
N VAL A 877 -4.99 -22.29 3.99
CA VAL A 877 -4.68 -21.80 2.63
C VAL A 877 -5.79 -22.17 1.65
N CYS A 878 -6.29 -23.41 1.68
CA CYS A 878 -7.43 -23.86 0.87
C CYS A 878 -8.69 -23.02 1.14
N ARG A 879 -9.01 -22.81 2.42
CA ARG A 879 -10.20 -22.05 2.86
C ARG A 879 -10.10 -20.58 2.47
N GLU A 880 -8.94 -19.96 2.61
CA GLU A 880 -8.70 -18.56 2.23
C GLU A 880 -8.89 -18.36 0.73
N VAL A 881 -8.29 -19.22 -0.11
CA VAL A 881 -8.47 -19.19 -1.57
C VAL A 881 -9.95 -19.29 -1.96
N MET A 882 -10.71 -20.19 -1.31
CA MET A 882 -12.15 -20.33 -1.54
C MET A 882 -12.95 -19.09 -1.11
N LEU A 883 -12.64 -18.50 0.04
CA LEU A 883 -13.30 -17.27 0.52
C LEU A 883 -13.00 -16.08 -0.40
N ASN A 884 -11.73 -15.86 -0.73
CA ASN A 884 -11.30 -14.78 -1.64
C ASN A 884 -11.92 -14.91 -3.04
N TYR A 885 -12.14 -16.15 -3.53
CA TYR A 885 -12.71 -16.39 -4.85
C TYR A 885 -14.25 -16.32 -4.90
N TYR A 886 -14.96 -16.93 -3.94
CA TYR A 886 -16.42 -17.01 -3.95
C TYR A 886 -17.12 -15.86 -3.19
N PHE A 887 -16.46 -15.28 -2.19
CA PHE A 887 -17.04 -14.28 -1.28
C PHE A 887 -16.08 -13.07 -1.05
N PRO A 888 -15.54 -12.45 -2.12
CA PRO A 888 -14.57 -11.35 -2.00
C PRO A 888 -15.15 -10.15 -1.25
N GLY A 889 -14.59 -9.85 -0.08
CA GLY A 889 -14.96 -8.68 0.73
C GLY A 889 -16.20 -8.85 1.63
N GLU A 890 -16.80 -10.04 1.67
CA GLU A 890 -17.88 -10.35 2.64
C GLU A 890 -17.31 -10.45 4.07
N PRO A 891 -18.07 -10.05 5.11
CA PRO A 891 -17.66 -10.20 6.50
C PRO A 891 -17.59 -11.68 6.91
N PHE A 892 -16.76 -11.98 7.92
CA PHE A 892 -16.55 -13.34 8.41
C PHE A 892 -17.86 -13.99 8.88
N ASN A 893 -18.13 -15.19 8.35
CA ASN A 893 -19.30 -15.98 8.67
C ASN A 893 -18.87 -17.32 9.28
N MET A 894 -19.19 -17.53 10.57
CA MET A 894 -18.81 -18.74 11.31
C MET A 894 -19.34 -20.03 10.66
N ASN A 895 -20.56 -20.00 10.09
CA ASN A 895 -21.14 -21.16 9.41
C ASN A 895 -20.35 -21.51 8.14
N LEU A 896 -19.94 -20.50 7.37
CA LEU A 896 -19.12 -20.68 6.17
C LEU A 896 -17.72 -21.21 6.52
N HIS A 897 -17.11 -20.67 7.58
CA HIS A 897 -15.84 -21.15 8.14
C HIS A 897 -15.92 -22.61 8.57
N LEU A 898 -16.96 -23.00 9.31
CA LEU A 898 -17.21 -24.39 9.74
C LEU A 898 -17.44 -25.32 8.53
N ILE A 899 -18.28 -24.94 7.57
CA ILE A 899 -18.61 -25.74 6.38
C ILE A 899 -17.37 -25.98 5.53
N PHE A 900 -16.60 -24.93 5.19
CA PHE A 900 -15.39 -25.06 4.39
C PHE A 900 -14.29 -25.85 5.13
N SER A 901 -14.02 -25.56 6.40
CA SER A 901 -13.00 -26.30 7.16
C SER A 901 -13.33 -27.79 7.30
N THR A 902 -14.60 -28.11 7.58
CA THR A 902 -15.05 -29.51 7.74
C THR A 902 -15.03 -30.26 6.41
N SER A 903 -15.51 -29.65 5.33
CA SER A 903 -15.51 -30.30 4.01
C SER A 903 -14.10 -30.48 3.44
N LEU A 904 -13.18 -29.53 3.63
CA LEU A 904 -11.78 -29.66 3.24
C LEU A 904 -11.07 -30.79 3.99
N VAL A 905 -11.12 -30.78 5.33
CA VAL A 905 -10.44 -31.81 6.15
C VAL A 905 -11.05 -33.20 5.91
N PHE A 906 -12.38 -33.31 5.84
CA PHE A 906 -13.04 -34.60 5.61
C PHE A 906 -12.77 -35.15 4.20
N SER A 907 -12.78 -34.32 3.14
CA SER A 907 -12.49 -34.79 1.79
C SER A 907 -11.01 -35.17 1.60
N ALA A 908 -10.08 -34.42 2.19
CA ALA A 908 -8.66 -34.80 2.22
C ALA A 908 -8.43 -36.11 2.99
N MET A 909 -9.11 -36.31 4.12
CA MET A 909 -9.08 -37.56 4.89
C MET A 909 -9.61 -38.74 4.07
N VAL A 910 -10.76 -38.59 3.39
CA VAL A 910 -11.32 -39.63 2.51
C VAL A 910 -10.36 -39.99 1.37
N LEU A 911 -9.71 -39.01 0.74
CA LEU A 911 -8.70 -39.29 -0.29
C LEU A 911 -7.44 -39.97 0.28
N SER A 912 -7.03 -39.63 1.50
CA SER A 912 -5.91 -40.27 2.23
C SER A 912 -6.20 -41.74 2.60
N LEU A 913 -7.47 -42.09 2.83
CA LEU A 913 -7.93 -43.47 3.01
C LEU A 913 -7.97 -44.24 1.68
N LEU A 914 -8.17 -43.54 0.56
CA LEU A 914 -8.26 -44.11 -0.80
C LEU A 914 -6.92 -44.11 -1.58
N THR A 915 -5.82 -43.61 -0.99
CA THR A 915 -4.48 -43.63 -1.59
C THR A 915 -3.39 -44.06 -0.61
N CYS A 916 -2.44 -44.84 -1.13
CA CYS A 916 -1.33 -45.44 -0.37
C CYS A 916 0.02 -45.35 -1.13
N ASP A 917 0.09 -44.53 -2.19
CA ASP A 917 1.35 -44.11 -2.80
C ASP A 917 1.52 -42.60 -2.66
N LEU A 918 2.41 -42.21 -1.75
CA LEU A 918 2.84 -40.84 -1.53
C LEU A 918 3.61 -40.29 -2.75
N GLY A 919 4.33 -41.14 -3.49
CA GLY A 919 5.13 -40.76 -4.64
C GLY A 919 4.30 -40.19 -5.79
N THR A 920 3.19 -40.84 -6.13
CA THR A 920 2.24 -40.34 -7.14
C THR A 920 1.53 -39.05 -6.71
N VAL A 921 1.29 -38.84 -5.41
CA VAL A 921 0.71 -37.56 -4.91
C VAL A 921 1.71 -36.42 -5.11
N PHE A 922 2.98 -36.61 -4.71
CA PHE A 922 4.04 -35.63 -4.91
C PHE A 922 4.32 -35.35 -6.41
N ASP A 923 4.36 -36.39 -7.24
CA ASP A 923 4.52 -36.30 -8.71
C ASP A 923 3.41 -35.46 -9.35
N LEU A 924 2.14 -35.80 -9.11
CA LEU A 924 0.99 -35.12 -9.71
C LEU A 924 0.84 -33.67 -9.25
N VAL A 925 0.89 -33.41 -7.93
CA VAL A 925 0.66 -32.08 -7.35
C VAL A 925 1.86 -31.15 -7.60
N GLY A 926 3.07 -31.69 -7.51
CA GLY A 926 4.31 -30.97 -7.81
C GLY A 926 4.46 -30.66 -9.31
N GLY A 927 4.18 -31.63 -10.17
CA GLY A 927 4.31 -31.48 -11.62
C GLY A 927 3.28 -30.53 -12.23
N THR A 928 2.11 -30.33 -11.60
CA THR A 928 1.04 -29.45 -12.11
C THR A 928 0.90 -28.15 -11.32
N SER A 929 0.30 -28.20 -10.13
CA SER A 929 0.00 -27.03 -9.31
C SER A 929 1.25 -26.25 -8.91
N ALA A 930 2.31 -26.94 -8.47
CA ALA A 930 3.54 -26.29 -8.06
C ALA A 930 4.27 -25.66 -9.25
N ALA A 931 4.32 -26.35 -10.40
CA ALA A 931 4.87 -25.79 -11.64
C ALA A 931 4.14 -24.51 -12.08
N ALA A 932 2.81 -24.48 -12.00
CA ALA A 932 2.01 -23.30 -12.30
C ALA A 932 2.32 -22.13 -11.34
N MET A 933 2.36 -22.39 -10.03
CA MET A 933 2.56 -21.37 -8.99
C MET A 933 4.00 -20.83 -8.93
N ALA A 934 5.00 -21.64 -9.26
CA ALA A 934 6.41 -21.31 -9.08
C ALA A 934 7.11 -20.91 -10.37
N TYR A 935 6.83 -21.59 -11.49
CA TYR A 935 7.61 -21.42 -12.74
C TYR A 935 6.82 -20.67 -13.82
N ILE A 936 5.48 -20.78 -13.84
CA ILE A 936 4.65 -20.14 -14.87
C ILE A 936 4.16 -18.76 -14.41
N LEU A 937 3.33 -18.69 -13.36
CA LEU A 937 2.59 -17.49 -13.01
C LEU A 937 3.47 -16.31 -12.55
N PRO A 938 4.48 -16.47 -11.66
CA PRO A 938 5.31 -15.34 -11.26
C PRO A 938 6.13 -14.76 -12.42
N PRO A 939 6.89 -15.56 -13.21
CA PRO A 939 7.63 -15.02 -14.35
C PRO A 939 6.75 -14.34 -15.40
N LEU A 940 5.57 -14.88 -15.71
CA LEU A 940 4.63 -14.24 -16.64
C LEU A 940 4.05 -12.92 -16.10
N CYS A 941 3.79 -12.81 -14.80
CA CYS A 941 3.43 -11.52 -14.19
C CYS A 941 4.59 -10.51 -14.30
N TYR A 942 5.83 -10.94 -14.03
CA TYR A 942 7.01 -10.07 -14.12
C TYR A 942 7.25 -9.55 -15.54
N ILE A 943 7.11 -10.42 -16.56
CA ILE A 943 7.19 -10.05 -17.99
C ILE A 943 6.14 -8.99 -18.35
N LYS A 944 4.98 -8.99 -17.71
CA LYS A 944 3.88 -8.05 -17.98
C LYS A 944 3.96 -6.76 -17.15
N LEU A 945 4.57 -6.81 -15.97
CA LEU A 945 4.71 -5.68 -15.04
C LEU A 945 6.05 -4.91 -15.20
N THR A 946 7.00 -5.40 -16.00
CA THR A 946 8.32 -4.77 -16.19
C THR A 946 8.65 -4.45 -17.65
N THR A 947 9.55 -3.49 -17.84
CA THR A 947 10.16 -3.21 -19.14
C THR A 947 11.18 -4.30 -19.51
N ARG A 948 11.36 -4.53 -20.82
CA ARG A 948 12.28 -5.56 -21.34
C ARG A 948 13.71 -5.35 -20.81
N SER A 949 14.23 -6.39 -20.18
CA SER A 949 15.58 -6.45 -19.59
C SER A 949 16.13 -7.89 -19.70
N TRP A 950 17.42 -8.12 -19.42
CA TRP A 950 18.00 -9.47 -19.39
C TRP A 950 17.19 -10.43 -18.48
N LYS A 951 16.75 -9.93 -17.32
CA LYS A 951 15.92 -10.65 -16.35
C LYS A 951 14.57 -11.10 -16.94
N THR A 952 14.02 -10.40 -17.94
CA THR A 952 12.80 -10.85 -18.65
C THR A 952 13.03 -12.01 -19.64
N TYR A 953 14.23 -12.19 -20.20
CA TYR A 953 14.56 -13.39 -20.99
C TYR A 953 14.68 -14.63 -20.10
N VAL A 954 15.28 -14.48 -18.90
CA VAL A 954 15.30 -15.53 -17.87
C VAL A 954 13.86 -15.88 -17.44
N ALA A 955 12.99 -14.89 -17.28
CA ALA A 955 11.58 -15.12 -16.98
C ALA A 955 10.86 -15.95 -18.06
N TRP A 956 11.11 -15.66 -19.35
CA TRP A 956 10.56 -16.44 -20.46
C TRP A 956 11.07 -17.89 -20.48
N ALA A 957 12.35 -18.10 -20.19
CA ALA A 957 12.94 -19.44 -20.11
C ALA A 957 12.34 -20.27 -18.96
N VAL A 958 12.16 -19.67 -17.77
CA VAL A 958 11.54 -20.33 -16.61
C VAL A 958 10.05 -20.62 -16.86
N ALA A 959 9.32 -19.70 -17.51
CA ALA A 959 7.92 -19.94 -17.90
C ALA A 959 7.79 -21.09 -18.91
N ALA A 960 8.65 -21.13 -19.95
CA ALA A 960 8.67 -22.21 -20.93
C ALA A 960 9.04 -23.56 -20.30
N PHE A 961 10.00 -23.58 -19.37
CA PHE A 961 10.32 -24.76 -18.56
C PHE A 961 9.11 -25.23 -17.74
N GLY A 962 8.44 -24.32 -17.02
CA GLY A 962 7.24 -24.61 -16.23
C GLY A 962 6.11 -25.23 -17.06
N CYS A 963 5.80 -24.63 -18.22
CA CYS A 963 4.82 -25.18 -19.16
C CYS A 963 5.21 -26.58 -19.67
N THR A 964 6.50 -26.79 -19.99
CA THR A 964 7.01 -28.08 -20.46
C THR A 964 6.88 -29.16 -19.38
N VAL A 965 7.25 -28.85 -18.14
CA VAL A 965 7.08 -29.75 -16.98
C VAL A 965 5.61 -30.08 -16.77
N MET A 966 4.73 -29.08 -16.75
CA MET A 966 3.29 -29.27 -16.54
C MET A 966 2.65 -30.18 -17.59
N VAL A 967 2.94 -29.96 -18.88
CA VAL A 967 2.44 -30.81 -19.97
C VAL A 967 3.00 -32.23 -19.86
N MET A 968 4.31 -32.39 -19.64
CA MET A 968 4.93 -33.72 -19.56
C MET A 968 4.47 -34.51 -18.33
N SER A 969 4.35 -33.89 -17.16
CA SER A 969 3.82 -34.52 -15.95
C SER A 969 2.36 -34.95 -16.13
N MET A 970 1.51 -34.11 -16.75
CA MET A 970 0.12 -34.47 -17.04
C MET A 970 0.01 -35.63 -18.03
N LEU A 971 0.82 -35.63 -19.10
CA LEU A 971 0.89 -36.75 -20.06
C LEU A 971 1.36 -38.05 -19.39
N GLN A 972 2.36 -37.99 -18.50
CA GLN A 972 2.83 -39.17 -17.76
C GLN A 972 1.79 -39.68 -16.75
N ALA A 973 1.08 -38.79 -16.05
CA ALA A 973 0.00 -39.18 -15.14
C ALA A 973 -1.16 -39.87 -15.90
N ILE A 974 -1.55 -39.34 -17.06
CA ILE A 974 -2.55 -39.95 -17.94
C ILE A 974 -2.06 -41.31 -18.47
N GLY A 975 -0.79 -41.41 -18.90
CA GLY A 975 -0.18 -42.66 -19.36
C GLY A 975 -0.17 -43.76 -18.30
N LYS A 976 0.23 -43.43 -17.05
CA LYS A 976 0.18 -44.34 -15.89
C LYS A 976 -1.25 -44.87 -15.65
N MET A 977 -2.26 -44.02 -15.77
CA MET A 977 -3.66 -44.43 -15.62
C MET A 977 -4.17 -45.33 -16.76
N ILE A 978 -3.88 -44.99 -18.01
CA ILE A 978 -4.36 -45.73 -19.19
C ILE A 978 -3.81 -47.15 -19.21
N LYS A 979 -2.52 -47.33 -18.89
CA LYS A 979 -1.88 -48.64 -18.93
C LYS A 979 -2.17 -49.53 -17.70
N GLY A 980 -2.61 -48.94 -16.59
CA GLY A 980 -2.72 -49.66 -15.32
C GLY A 980 -1.38 -49.95 -14.62
N GLU A 981 -0.26 -49.46 -15.13
CA GLU A 981 1.11 -49.62 -14.58
C GLU A 981 1.35 -48.91 -13.22
N GLY A 982 0.30 -48.40 -12.58
CA GLY A 982 0.37 -47.82 -11.24
C GLY A 982 0.51 -48.88 -10.16
N ASP A 983 1.75 -49.29 -9.89
CA ASP A 983 2.19 -50.32 -8.93
C ASP A 983 1.31 -50.37 -7.67
N THR A 984 0.38 -51.34 -7.63
CA THR A 984 -0.77 -51.29 -6.72
C THR A 984 -0.41 -51.74 -5.31
N ARG A 985 0.25 -50.84 -4.55
CA ARG A 985 0.38 -50.92 -3.09
C ARG A 985 -1.00 -51.05 -2.46
N GLN A 986 -1.37 -52.26 -2.06
CA GLN A 986 -2.61 -52.51 -1.35
C GLN A 986 -2.58 -51.84 0.02
N CYS A 987 -3.66 -51.13 0.35
CA CYS A 987 -3.80 -50.42 1.62
C CYS A 987 -4.16 -51.40 2.75
N TYR A 988 -3.16 -52.15 3.23
CA TYR A 988 -3.23 -52.95 4.46
C TYR A 988 -3.25 -52.07 5.72
#